data_AF-A0A1Y2VFB6-F1
#
_entry.id   AF-A0A1Y2VFB6-F1
#
_cell.length_a   1.000
_cell.length_b   1.000
_cell.length_c   1.000
_cell.angle_alpha   90.00
_cell.angle_beta   90.00
_cell.angle_gamma   90.00
#
_symmetry.space_group_name_H-M   'P 1'
#
loop_
_entity.id
_entity.type
_entity.pdbx_description
1 polymer ?
#
loop_
_entity_poly.entity_id
_entity_poly.type
_entity_poly.pdbx_seq_one_letter_code
_entity_poly.pdbx_strand_id
1 'polypeptide(L)'
;MEAIDIEHDLVVVEEFDALYVKLPSQNPLLTISPPPQPVTMDTMDHQKVRNTIRCRTKGLLQSAVSAAVSVVLSIPFMSKLPLTDAVRNRSVEVTNVAELDAKNDEATKRYPAKQHARKVAKELGTENGIIYLPGQLESTWEDSDQGPPFRQRRYFYYLTGADFPGCSVTYDIAADKLTLWVPFTPPATILWFGNTPSPEDCLARSDVHDVKYVGELAGYLTSRLTTVKALYALRPSQLPKFDGFEQLRSSIKIDVSSLQPAMDEARLIKSEYEIAMIRRANDISSVAHRKVATKLNSFKNECEVEAAFVAACTAANAKTQAYPVIAGSGPNASTLHYGANNEPLAGRQIVVLDAGAEWSCYASEISRSLPVGPRSKFTAEARAVYELVHKMQNECIERIRPGVVFRDLQLHATLVAVKGLLELGVLRGGTAEEIFKNGTGAAFFPHGVGHHVGLDVHDVLSRDLLRPAGEGMWGKRRPIGPQSVRAMIKQAMKDELPTSSPSTSSGSSGSHPTPPSTASPPLPPRSSPAPIPAAAPMTPQPSSPASSSSSSPTRDATKSPPPPAPQRSNTFPLQQSAPRQTTLSRQNTVPLQPQNSTTSTTSQRNQSQRKKRPMHNTLQPNMVVTVEPGVYFCRPYIEAYFLRREEHARYIDAAVLERYWGVGGVRVEDCVLVTENGCENLTTAPKGNDLLRMMGYA
;
A
#
# COMPACT_ATOMS: atom_id res chain seq x y z
N MET A 1 -17.11 22.20 -27.10
CA MET A 1 -15.78 21.57 -26.98
C MET A 1 -14.80 22.67 -26.62
N GLU A 2 -14.65 22.92 -25.32
CA GLU A 2 -13.53 23.64 -24.70
C GLU A 2 -13.08 22.77 -23.53
N ALA A 3 -11.76 22.75 -23.33
CA ALA A 3 -11.00 21.71 -22.66
C ALA A 3 -11.18 21.70 -21.13
N ILE A 4 -11.23 20.49 -20.56
CA ILE A 4 -10.93 20.24 -19.16
C ILE A 4 -9.43 19.98 -19.09
N ASP A 5 -8.74 20.89 -18.42
CA ASP A 5 -7.30 20.85 -18.17
C ASP A 5 -7.00 19.86 -17.05
N ILE A 6 -6.28 18.79 -17.39
CA ILE A 6 -5.75 17.79 -16.45
C ILE A 6 -4.22 17.90 -16.52
N GLU A 7 -3.63 18.77 -15.69
CA GLU A 7 -2.20 18.75 -15.38
C GLU A 7 -1.90 17.46 -14.58
N HIS A 8 -1.40 16.39 -15.23
CA HIS A 8 0.00 16.06 -15.52
C HIS A 8 0.79 15.49 -14.32
N ASP A 9 0.79 14.16 -14.21
CA ASP A 9 1.98 13.36 -13.90
C ASP A 9 2.20 12.43 -15.11
N LEU A 10 2.76 13.00 -16.19
CA LEU A 10 3.18 12.25 -17.37
C LEU A 10 4.44 11.47 -17.01
N VAL A 11 4.30 10.15 -16.84
CA VAL A 11 5.40 9.22 -17.03
C VAL A 11 5.64 9.13 -18.52
N VAL A 12 6.87 9.43 -18.96
CA VAL A 12 7.33 9.14 -20.31
C VAL A 12 7.25 7.63 -20.50
N VAL A 13 6.26 7.17 -21.27
CA VAL A 13 6.16 5.80 -21.78
C VAL A 13 6.72 5.85 -23.20
N GLU A 14 7.93 5.33 -23.38
CA GLU A 14 8.43 5.05 -24.74
C GLU A 14 7.72 3.80 -25.28
N GLU A 15 7.01 4.02 -26.38
CA GLU A 15 6.53 3.13 -27.46
C GLU A 15 6.46 1.61 -27.22
N PHE A 16 5.25 1.05 -27.28
CA PHE A 16 5.03 -0.35 -27.63
C PHE A 16 3.90 -0.47 -28.67
N ASP A 17 4.29 -0.95 -29.85
CA ASP A 17 3.38 -1.42 -30.90
C ASP A 17 2.56 -2.63 -30.43
N ALA A 18 1.27 -2.56 -30.70
CA ALA A 18 0.28 -3.57 -30.38
C ALA A 18 0.39 -4.78 -31.33
N LEU A 19 0.67 -5.96 -30.79
CA LEU A 19 0.49 -7.23 -31.50
C LEU A 19 -0.84 -7.88 -31.06
N TYR A 20 -1.90 -7.65 -31.83
CA TYR A 20 -3.17 -8.37 -31.71
C TYR A 20 -3.05 -9.75 -32.37
N VAL A 21 -3.16 -10.83 -31.60
CA VAL A 21 -3.39 -12.19 -32.14
C VAL A 21 -4.84 -12.57 -31.91
N LYS A 22 -5.54 -12.79 -33.02
CA LYS A 22 -6.95 -13.19 -33.12
C LYS A 22 -7.05 -14.72 -32.97
N LEU A 23 -7.72 -15.23 -31.94
CA LEU A 23 -8.04 -16.66 -31.81
C LEU A 23 -9.45 -16.94 -32.37
N PRO A 24 -9.63 -17.99 -33.20
CA PRO A 24 -10.95 -18.40 -33.64
C PRO A 24 -11.63 -19.35 -32.65
N SER A 25 -12.92 -19.13 -32.47
CA SER A 25 -13.91 -19.98 -31.80
C SER A 25 -14.03 -21.37 -32.42
N GLN A 26 -14.27 -22.42 -31.62
CA GLN A 26 -15.41 -23.34 -31.74
C GLN A 26 -15.41 -24.45 -30.66
N ASN A 27 -16.54 -24.57 -29.96
CA ASN A 27 -17.05 -25.77 -29.25
C ASN A 27 -17.83 -26.64 -30.27
N PRO A 28 -18.28 -27.90 -30.03
CA PRO A 28 -18.78 -28.44 -28.75
C PRO A 28 -18.54 -29.96 -28.50
N LEU A 29 -18.82 -30.45 -27.27
CA LEU A 29 -19.91 -31.43 -26.98
C LEU A 29 -19.82 -32.02 -25.57
N LEU A 30 -20.99 -32.01 -24.91
CA LEU A 30 -21.31 -32.55 -23.59
C LEU A 30 -21.56 -34.07 -23.64
N THR A 31 -21.24 -34.77 -22.54
CA THR A 31 -21.98 -35.96 -22.10
C THR A 31 -22.01 -36.03 -20.57
N ILE A 32 -23.21 -36.04 -20.01
CA ILE A 32 -23.51 -36.11 -18.58
C ILE A 32 -23.83 -37.58 -18.25
N SER A 33 -23.25 -38.13 -17.17
CA SER A 33 -23.62 -39.44 -16.60
C SER A 33 -24.24 -39.26 -15.20
N PRO A 34 -25.23 -40.10 -14.82
CA PRO A 34 -26.03 -39.94 -13.59
C PRO A 34 -25.32 -40.42 -12.31
N PRO A 35 -25.78 -40.00 -11.11
CA PRO A 35 -25.07 -40.22 -9.85
C PRO A 35 -25.37 -41.61 -9.25
N PRO A 36 -24.45 -42.21 -8.48
CA PRO A 36 -24.79 -43.35 -7.63
C PRO A 36 -25.42 -42.89 -6.31
N GLN A 37 -26.39 -43.69 -5.86
CA GLN A 37 -27.23 -43.58 -4.66
C GLN A 37 -26.46 -43.85 -3.34
N PRO A 38 -27.03 -43.44 -2.18
CA PRO A 38 -26.29 -43.27 -0.93
C PRO A 38 -26.06 -44.58 -0.16
N VAL A 39 -24.89 -44.71 0.46
CA VAL A 39 -24.59 -45.78 1.42
C VAL A 39 -24.85 -45.26 2.83
N THR A 40 -25.74 -45.95 3.54
CA THR A 40 -26.12 -45.72 4.93
C THR A 40 -24.99 -46.04 5.91
N MET A 41 -24.86 -45.21 6.93
CA MET A 41 -24.03 -45.45 8.11
C MET A 41 -24.62 -46.56 8.97
N ASP A 42 -23.75 -47.43 9.48
CA ASP A 42 -24.00 -48.14 10.73
C ASP A 42 -22.70 -48.26 11.55
N THR A 43 -22.89 -48.67 12.80
CA THR A 43 -22.30 -48.13 14.03
C THR A 43 -21.05 -48.85 14.59
N MET A 44 -20.39 -48.17 15.54
CA MET A 44 -19.37 -48.62 16.54
C MET A 44 -17.93 -48.80 16.02
N ASP A 45 -16.87 -48.41 16.72
CA ASP A 45 -16.56 -48.67 18.13
C ASP A 45 -15.58 -47.63 18.70
N HIS A 46 -15.89 -47.15 19.91
CA HIS A 46 -15.21 -46.09 20.65
C HIS A 46 -14.41 -46.71 21.81
N GLN A 47 -13.53 -47.68 21.54
CA GLN A 47 -12.72 -48.29 22.61
C GLN A 47 -11.34 -48.76 22.13
N LYS A 48 -10.50 -47.85 21.63
CA LYS A 48 -9.03 -48.05 21.57
C LYS A 48 -8.26 -46.72 21.67
N VAL A 49 -8.57 -46.00 22.74
CA VAL A 49 -7.68 -45.01 23.34
C VAL A 49 -6.59 -45.73 24.13
N ARG A 50 -5.39 -45.12 24.16
CA ARG A 50 -4.22 -45.42 25.03
C ARG A 50 -3.38 -46.63 24.62
N ASN A 51 -2.38 -46.36 23.78
CA ASN A 51 -0.95 -46.52 24.11
C ASN A 51 -0.14 -46.33 22.83
N THR A 52 0.58 -45.20 22.70
CA THR A 52 1.95 -45.05 22.13
C THR A 52 2.28 -43.55 22.11
N ILE A 53 2.54 -42.98 23.28
CA ILE A 53 3.27 -41.71 23.41
C ILE A 53 4.38 -41.97 24.43
N ARG A 54 5.59 -42.27 23.93
CA ARG A 54 6.87 -42.10 24.63
C ARG A 54 8.03 -42.42 23.67
N CYS A 55 9.12 -41.66 23.81
CA CYS A 55 10.37 -41.65 23.04
C CYS A 55 10.30 -40.87 21.71
N ARG A 56 11.16 -39.90 21.38
CA ARG A 56 12.46 -39.46 21.92
C ARG A 56 12.67 -37.98 21.52
N THR A 57 12.87 -37.10 22.49
CA THR A 57 13.59 -35.83 22.32
C THR A 57 14.86 -35.93 23.14
N LYS A 58 16.02 -35.85 22.48
CA LYS A 58 17.28 -35.26 23.00
C LYS A 58 18.42 -35.49 22.00
N GLY A 59 19.04 -34.38 21.58
CA GLY A 59 20.38 -34.36 21.03
C GLY A 59 20.47 -34.16 19.52
N LEU A 60 20.38 -32.91 19.06
CA LEU A 60 21.08 -32.35 17.88
C LEU A 60 20.52 -30.95 17.56
N LEU A 61 20.89 -29.95 18.37
CA LEU A 61 20.68 -28.53 18.03
C LEU A 61 21.54 -27.67 18.97
N GLN A 62 22.86 -27.74 18.81
CA GLN A 62 23.74 -26.76 19.44
C GLN A 62 25.04 -26.44 18.68
N SER A 63 25.19 -26.87 17.42
CA SER A 63 26.40 -26.56 16.63
C SER A 63 26.17 -25.87 15.27
N ALA A 64 24.92 -25.58 14.87
CA ALA A 64 24.64 -24.92 13.59
C ALA A 64 24.38 -23.40 13.68
N VAL A 65 24.16 -22.86 14.88
CA VAL A 65 23.73 -21.45 15.06
C VAL A 65 24.93 -20.49 15.21
N SER A 66 26.13 -20.98 15.53
CA SER A 66 27.27 -20.10 15.84
C SER A 66 28.03 -19.57 14.62
N ALA A 67 27.87 -20.15 13.42
CA ALA A 67 28.62 -19.75 12.23
C ALA A 67 27.93 -18.63 11.42
N ALA A 68 26.60 -18.54 11.45
CA ALA A 68 25.84 -17.54 10.68
C ALA A 68 25.87 -16.13 11.31
N VAL A 69 26.13 -16.02 12.62
CA VAL A 69 26.13 -14.76 13.37
C VAL A 69 27.39 -13.93 13.09
N SER A 70 28.53 -14.57 12.79
CA SER A 70 29.82 -13.87 12.67
C SER A 70 29.95 -12.94 11.47
N VAL A 71 29.12 -13.11 10.43
CA VAL A 71 29.15 -12.28 9.19
C VAL A 71 28.08 -11.17 9.20
N VAL A 72 27.11 -11.18 10.14
CA VAL A 72 26.21 -10.03 10.36
C VAL A 72 26.97 -8.87 11.04
N LEU A 73 28.03 -9.20 11.78
CA LEU A 73 28.80 -8.28 12.61
C LEU A 73 29.86 -7.44 11.87
N SER A 74 30.16 -7.74 10.59
CA SER A 74 31.21 -7.05 9.82
C SER A 74 30.74 -5.79 9.08
N ILE A 75 29.43 -5.52 9.05
CA ILE A 75 28.88 -4.28 8.49
C ILE A 75 28.64 -3.32 9.68
N PRO A 76 29.36 -2.17 9.76
CA PRO A 76 29.46 -1.36 10.98
C PRO A 76 28.10 -1.00 11.61
N PHE A 77 27.08 -0.77 10.77
CA PHE A 77 25.72 -0.40 11.19
C PHE A 77 24.86 -1.55 11.73
N MET A 78 25.03 -2.78 11.25
CA MET A 78 24.18 -3.93 11.65
C MET A 78 24.55 -4.51 13.03
N SER A 79 25.72 -4.13 13.55
CA SER A 79 26.33 -4.68 14.77
C SER A 79 25.69 -4.22 16.09
N LYS A 80 24.75 -3.25 16.06
CA LYS A 80 24.20 -2.59 17.26
C LYS A 80 22.70 -2.69 17.45
N LEU A 81 21.99 -3.54 16.70
CA LEU A 81 20.56 -3.79 16.94
C LEU A 81 20.42 -4.92 17.98
N PRO A 82 19.97 -4.65 19.23
CA PRO A 82 19.83 -5.71 20.21
C PRO A 82 18.82 -6.75 19.73
N LEU A 83 19.14 -8.04 19.80
CA LEU A 83 18.11 -9.09 19.78
C LEU A 83 17.50 -9.13 21.18
N THR A 84 16.17 -9.06 21.29
CA THR A 84 15.46 -9.05 22.59
C THR A 84 14.36 -10.09 22.60
N ASP A 85 14.13 -10.73 23.75
CA ASP A 85 13.13 -11.80 23.98
C ASP A 85 11.66 -11.31 24.04
N ALA A 86 11.30 -10.25 23.30
CA ALA A 86 10.05 -9.51 23.53
C ALA A 86 8.96 -9.69 22.45
N VAL A 87 9.04 -10.72 21.59
CA VAL A 87 7.94 -11.03 20.66
C VAL A 87 6.86 -11.81 21.40
N ARG A 88 5.77 -11.13 21.78
CA ARG A 88 4.59 -11.82 22.31
C ARG A 88 3.77 -12.36 21.14
N ASN A 89 3.90 -13.65 20.88
CA ASN A 89 2.99 -14.35 19.99
C ASN A 89 1.67 -14.62 20.71
N ARG A 90 0.58 -14.12 20.14
CA ARG A 90 -0.76 -14.41 20.63
C ARG A 90 -1.16 -15.81 20.13
N SER A 91 -1.14 -16.81 21.01
CA SER A 91 -1.72 -18.13 20.72
C SER A 91 -3.24 -18.03 20.83
N VAL A 92 -3.91 -17.91 19.70
CA VAL A 92 -5.37 -17.90 19.64
C VAL A 92 -5.80 -19.16 18.90
N GLU A 93 -6.27 -20.15 19.66
CA GLU A 93 -7.00 -21.32 19.16
C GLU A 93 -8.43 -20.95 18.72
N VAL A 94 -8.69 -19.67 18.40
CA VAL A 94 -10.01 -19.28 17.90
C VAL A 94 -10.11 -19.73 16.45
N THR A 95 -10.78 -20.86 16.31
CA THR A 95 -11.10 -21.49 15.02
C THR A 95 -12.43 -20.99 14.47
N ASN A 96 -13.21 -20.25 15.28
CA ASN A 96 -14.54 -19.77 14.89
C ASN A 96 -14.80 -18.30 15.30
N VAL A 97 -15.43 -17.56 14.40
CA VAL A 97 -15.78 -16.14 14.55
C VAL A 97 -16.68 -15.88 15.77
N ALA A 98 -17.56 -16.82 16.12
CA ALA A 98 -18.46 -16.68 17.26
C ALA A 98 -17.72 -16.47 18.60
N GLU A 99 -16.52 -17.02 18.77
CA GLU A 99 -15.69 -16.82 19.96
C GLU A 99 -15.00 -15.45 19.98
N LEU A 100 -14.82 -14.82 18.81
CA LEU A 100 -14.30 -13.46 18.70
C LEU A 100 -15.33 -12.43 19.15
N ASP A 101 -16.63 -12.69 18.98
CA ASP A 101 -17.73 -11.79 19.34
C ASP A 101 -17.96 -11.70 20.87
N ALA A 102 -17.60 -12.75 21.61
CA ALA A 102 -17.80 -12.83 23.06
C ALA A 102 -16.80 -11.98 23.88
N LYS A 103 -15.71 -11.47 23.28
CA LYS A 103 -14.64 -10.72 23.96
C LYS A 103 -14.78 -9.19 23.89
N ASN A 104 -15.99 -8.67 23.78
CA ASN A 104 -16.20 -7.23 23.62
C ASN A 104 -16.07 -6.51 24.97
N ASP A 105 -14.98 -5.77 25.14
CA ASP A 105 -14.68 -4.94 26.31
C ASP A 105 -15.57 -3.67 26.31
N GLU A 106 -15.74 -3.01 27.46
CA GLU A 106 -16.44 -1.70 27.53
C GLU A 106 -15.78 -0.65 26.62
N ALA A 107 -14.45 -0.73 26.44
CA ALA A 107 -13.64 0.19 25.63
C ALA A 107 -13.95 0.16 24.11
N THR A 108 -14.68 -0.83 23.61
CA THR A 108 -15.03 -0.97 22.18
C THR A 108 -16.50 -0.67 21.88
N LYS A 109 -17.31 -0.30 22.88
CA LYS A 109 -18.76 -0.09 22.71
C LYS A 109 -19.13 1.20 21.97
N ARG A 110 -18.34 2.27 22.13
CA ARG A 110 -18.63 3.60 21.57
C ARG A 110 -17.40 4.16 20.86
N TYR A 111 -17.61 4.70 19.67
CA TYR A 111 -16.53 5.27 18.86
C TYR A 111 -15.96 6.54 19.51
N PRO A 112 -14.61 6.66 19.69
CA PRO A 112 -13.97 7.75 20.43
C PRO A 112 -13.68 9.00 19.55
N ALA A 113 -14.70 9.49 18.84
CA ALA A 113 -14.65 10.67 18.00
C ALA A 113 -14.10 11.92 18.72
N LYS A 114 -14.47 12.14 19.98
CA LYS A 114 -14.07 13.31 20.78
C LYS A 114 -12.59 13.28 21.11
N GLN A 115 -12.08 12.10 21.49
CA GLN A 115 -10.65 11.89 21.69
C GLN A 115 -9.87 12.17 20.40
N HIS A 116 -10.35 11.65 19.25
CA HIS A 116 -9.73 11.90 17.95
C HIS A 116 -9.73 13.39 17.59
N ALA A 117 -10.85 14.10 17.76
CA ALA A 117 -10.96 15.53 17.47
C ALA A 117 -10.00 16.38 18.31
N ARG A 118 -9.90 16.12 19.62
CA ARG A 118 -8.94 16.79 20.52
C ARG A 118 -7.50 16.49 20.11
N LYS A 119 -7.19 15.26 19.69
CA LYS A 119 -5.87 14.88 19.18
C LYS A 119 -5.52 15.64 17.90
N VAL A 120 -6.45 15.77 16.97
CA VAL A 120 -6.25 16.57 15.74
C VAL A 120 -6.01 18.03 16.06
N ALA A 121 -6.80 18.66 16.94
CA ALA A 121 -6.57 20.06 17.32
C ALA A 121 -5.21 20.26 18.01
N LYS A 122 -4.78 19.32 18.86
CA LYS A 122 -3.44 19.32 19.45
C LYS A 122 -2.35 19.28 18.39
N GLU A 123 -2.47 18.42 17.38
CA GLU A 123 -1.50 18.33 16.28
C GLU A 123 -1.51 19.55 15.35
N LEU A 124 -2.68 20.15 15.16
CA LEU A 124 -2.86 21.39 14.43
C LEU A 124 -2.20 22.58 15.13
N GLY A 125 -2.01 22.49 16.46
CA GLY A 125 -1.31 23.50 17.26
C GLY A 125 -2.12 24.78 17.45
N THR A 126 -3.44 24.68 17.49
CA THR A 126 -4.36 25.81 17.71
C THR A 126 -5.40 25.45 18.76
N GLU A 127 -5.83 26.46 19.52
CA GLU A 127 -6.91 26.35 20.52
C GLU A 127 -8.22 26.99 20.03
N ASN A 128 -8.22 27.56 18.82
CA ASN A 128 -9.38 28.24 18.25
C ASN A 128 -9.56 27.88 16.77
N GLY A 129 -10.81 27.97 16.29
CA GLY A 129 -11.22 27.66 14.92
C GLY A 129 -12.28 26.58 14.83
N ILE A 130 -12.89 26.49 13.64
CA ILE A 130 -13.77 25.39 13.27
C ILE A 130 -13.02 24.45 12.34
N ILE A 131 -12.90 23.17 12.69
CA ILE A 131 -12.56 22.13 11.71
C ILE A 131 -13.84 21.72 11.00
N TYR A 132 -13.85 21.70 9.67
CA TYR A 132 -14.96 21.22 8.86
C TYR A 132 -14.50 20.12 7.90
N LEU A 133 -15.21 18.99 7.91
CA LEU A 133 -15.00 17.90 6.95
C LEU A 133 -16.35 17.45 6.37
N PRO A 134 -16.51 17.46 5.04
CA PRO A 134 -17.63 16.80 4.40
C PRO A 134 -17.38 15.28 4.33
N GLY A 135 -18.42 14.50 4.65
CA GLY A 135 -18.47 13.09 4.35
C GLY A 135 -18.59 12.82 2.85
N GLN A 136 -18.56 11.55 2.49
CA GLN A 136 -18.73 11.10 1.11
C GLN A 136 -20.22 11.20 0.72
N LEU A 137 -20.47 11.69 -0.50
CA LEU A 137 -21.79 11.64 -1.10
C LEU A 137 -21.96 10.30 -1.83
N GLU A 138 -23.19 9.84 -1.92
CA GLU A 138 -23.55 8.75 -2.82
C GLU A 138 -23.36 9.18 -4.28
N SER A 139 -23.00 8.22 -5.12
CA SER A 139 -22.75 8.44 -6.55
C SER A 139 -23.30 7.27 -7.34
N THR A 140 -23.83 7.53 -8.53
CA THR A 140 -24.23 6.50 -9.49
C THR A 140 -23.23 6.39 -10.62
N TRP A 141 -23.25 5.26 -11.33
CA TRP A 141 -22.56 5.12 -12.61
C TRP A 141 -23.21 6.02 -13.66
N GLU A 142 -22.45 6.38 -14.68
CA GLU A 142 -22.96 7.13 -15.82
C GLU A 142 -24.20 6.44 -16.40
N ASP A 143 -25.28 7.19 -16.55
CA ASP A 143 -26.58 6.74 -17.06
C ASP A 143 -27.21 5.53 -16.33
N SER A 144 -26.87 5.32 -15.05
CA SER A 144 -27.42 4.24 -14.20
C SER A 144 -28.03 4.77 -12.90
N ASP A 145 -28.99 4.04 -12.36
CA ASP A 145 -29.49 4.20 -10.98
C ASP A 145 -28.67 3.40 -9.95
N GLN A 146 -27.69 2.62 -10.41
CA GLN A 146 -26.75 1.88 -9.56
C GLN A 146 -25.46 2.66 -9.36
N GLY A 147 -24.81 2.46 -8.22
CA GLY A 147 -23.51 3.06 -7.89
C GLY A 147 -22.43 2.05 -7.54
N PRO A 148 -21.17 2.49 -7.46
CA PRO A 148 -20.14 1.70 -6.79
C PRO A 148 -20.52 1.43 -5.33
N PRO A 149 -19.95 0.38 -4.71
CA PRO A 149 -20.04 0.20 -3.26
C PRO A 149 -19.60 1.49 -2.53
N PHE A 150 -20.43 1.95 -1.59
CA PHE A 150 -20.13 3.14 -0.82
C PHE A 150 -18.85 2.96 0.00
N ARG A 151 -17.96 3.96 -0.05
CA ARG A 151 -16.77 4.05 0.81
C ARG A 151 -16.67 5.44 1.41
N GLN A 152 -16.75 5.52 2.74
CA GLN A 152 -16.60 6.79 3.45
C GLN A 152 -15.16 7.34 3.40
N ARG A 153 -15.05 8.67 3.42
CA ARG A 153 -13.77 9.38 3.57
C ARG A 153 -13.14 9.11 4.93
N ARG A 154 -11.90 8.61 4.95
CA ARG A 154 -11.24 8.20 6.20
C ARG A 154 -10.98 9.32 7.20
N TYR A 155 -10.67 10.53 6.75
CA TYR A 155 -10.55 11.68 7.68
C TYR A 155 -11.89 12.06 8.32
N PHE A 156 -12.99 12.01 7.57
CA PHE A 156 -14.33 12.25 8.11
C PHE A 156 -14.72 11.14 9.10
N TYR A 157 -14.52 9.87 8.71
CA TYR A 157 -14.79 8.73 9.57
C TYR A 157 -13.98 8.82 10.87
N TYR A 158 -12.69 9.19 10.79
CA TYR A 158 -11.82 9.33 11.95
C TYR A 158 -12.43 10.25 13.03
N LEU A 159 -13.08 11.35 12.65
CA LEU A 159 -13.71 12.30 13.58
C LEU A 159 -15.15 11.95 13.98
N THR A 160 -15.76 10.87 13.47
CA THR A 160 -17.20 10.66 13.64
C THR A 160 -17.61 9.22 13.93
N GLY A 161 -16.92 8.24 13.34
CA GLY A 161 -17.36 6.85 13.31
C GLY A 161 -18.56 6.60 12.38
N ALA A 162 -19.02 7.61 11.63
CA ALA A 162 -20.20 7.53 10.77
C ALA A 162 -19.83 7.03 9.37
N ASP A 163 -20.43 5.92 8.95
CA ASP A 163 -20.16 5.24 7.67
C ASP A 163 -21.41 5.14 6.79
N PHE A 164 -22.00 6.29 6.47
CA PHE A 164 -23.13 6.42 5.56
C PHE A 164 -23.05 7.77 4.82
N PRO A 165 -23.70 7.91 3.64
CA PRO A 165 -23.50 9.06 2.78
C PRO A 165 -24.12 10.35 3.31
N GLY A 166 -23.74 11.49 2.73
CA GLY A 166 -24.44 12.76 2.91
C GLY A 166 -24.17 13.48 4.23
N CYS A 167 -23.24 12.98 5.05
CA CYS A 167 -22.91 13.58 6.33
C CYS A 167 -21.88 14.71 6.23
N SER A 168 -21.75 15.53 7.28
CA SER A 168 -20.65 16.48 7.49
C SER A 168 -20.30 16.56 8.97
N VAL A 169 -19.11 17.04 9.34
CA VAL A 169 -18.72 17.22 10.74
C VAL A 169 -18.08 18.58 10.94
N THR A 170 -18.42 19.20 12.06
CA THR A 170 -17.76 20.42 12.54
C THR A 170 -17.19 20.19 13.93
N TYR A 171 -15.96 20.62 14.15
CA TYR A 171 -15.38 20.69 15.50
C TYR A 171 -15.02 22.13 15.83
N ASP A 172 -15.77 22.74 16.75
CA ASP A 172 -15.39 23.99 17.39
C ASP A 172 -14.34 23.70 18.45
N ILE A 173 -13.10 24.10 18.18
CA ILE A 173 -11.95 23.76 19.00
C ILE A 173 -12.04 24.47 20.36
N ALA A 174 -12.39 25.77 20.37
CA ALA A 174 -12.42 26.57 21.58
C ALA A 174 -13.59 26.19 22.49
N ALA A 175 -14.76 25.91 21.90
CA ALA A 175 -15.91 25.44 22.66
C ALA A 175 -15.82 23.95 23.02
N ASP A 176 -14.83 23.23 22.47
CA ASP A 176 -14.74 21.78 22.49
C ASP A 176 -16.10 21.15 22.16
N LYS A 177 -16.67 21.49 21.00
CA LYS A 177 -17.95 20.95 20.51
C LYS A 177 -17.79 20.28 19.15
N LEU A 178 -17.95 18.96 19.14
CA LEU A 178 -17.85 18.12 17.94
C LEU A 178 -19.27 17.72 17.52
N THR A 179 -19.73 18.27 16.41
CA THR A 179 -21.10 18.06 15.91
C THR A 179 -21.06 17.29 14.60
N LEU A 180 -21.74 16.14 14.58
CA LEU A 180 -22.01 15.38 13.36
C LEU A 180 -23.31 15.90 12.73
N TRP A 181 -23.29 16.13 11.43
CA TRP A 181 -24.42 16.61 10.65
C TRP A 181 -24.88 15.48 9.73
N VAL A 182 -26.09 14.97 9.94
CA VAL A 182 -26.64 13.80 9.20
C VAL A 182 -27.75 14.24 8.24
N PRO A 183 -27.94 13.52 7.10
CA PRO A 183 -29.09 13.76 6.24
C PRO A 183 -30.40 13.44 6.97
N PHE A 184 -31.45 14.21 6.66
CA PHE A 184 -32.82 13.82 7.00
C PHE A 184 -33.35 12.91 5.90
N THR A 185 -33.89 11.75 6.26
CA THR A 185 -34.51 10.83 5.31
C THR A 185 -36.03 11.04 5.31
N PRO A 186 -36.64 11.55 4.22
CA PRO A 186 -38.08 11.70 4.14
C PRO A 186 -38.81 10.35 4.28
N PRO A 187 -39.97 10.27 4.96
CA PRO A 187 -40.67 9.01 5.15
C PRO A 187 -40.98 8.24 3.85
N ALA A 188 -41.24 8.94 2.75
CA ALA A 188 -41.50 8.33 1.46
C ALA A 188 -40.30 7.57 0.87
N THR A 189 -39.06 7.95 1.19
CA THR A 189 -37.86 7.27 0.68
C THR A 189 -37.46 6.05 1.53
N ILE A 190 -37.93 5.97 2.78
CA ILE A 190 -37.66 4.85 3.69
C ILE A 190 -38.16 3.53 3.09
N LEU A 191 -39.29 3.55 2.36
CA LEU A 191 -39.84 2.39 1.67
C LEU A 191 -38.84 1.76 0.67
N TRP A 192 -38.00 2.59 0.04
CA TRP A 192 -37.11 2.17 -1.05
C TRP A 192 -35.72 1.78 -0.56
N PHE A 193 -35.15 2.59 0.33
CA PHE A 193 -33.73 2.51 0.70
C PHE A 193 -33.50 2.14 2.17
N GLY A 194 -34.57 1.98 2.94
CA GLY A 194 -34.50 1.90 4.39
C GLY A 194 -34.24 3.26 5.03
N ASN A 195 -33.98 3.26 6.34
CA ASN A 195 -33.73 4.49 7.09
C ASN A 195 -32.22 4.76 7.18
N THR A 196 -31.83 6.04 7.19
CA THR A 196 -30.48 6.43 7.64
C THR A 196 -30.46 6.45 9.18
N PRO A 197 -29.29 6.25 9.82
CA PRO A 197 -29.19 6.40 11.27
C PRO A 197 -29.74 7.76 11.74
N SER A 198 -30.59 7.73 12.76
CA SER A 198 -31.13 8.94 13.39
C SER A 198 -30.05 9.68 14.19
N PRO A 199 -30.27 10.95 14.56
CA PRO A 199 -29.41 11.64 15.53
C PRO A 199 -29.19 10.84 16.82
N GLU A 200 -30.24 10.21 17.34
CA GLU A 200 -30.21 9.39 18.55
C GLU A 200 -29.34 8.13 18.35
N ASP A 201 -29.50 7.43 17.22
CA ASP A 201 -28.67 6.26 16.88
C ASP A 201 -27.19 6.63 16.78
N CYS A 202 -26.89 7.78 16.18
CA CYS A 202 -25.53 8.28 16.04
C CYS A 202 -24.90 8.63 17.39
N LEU A 203 -25.64 9.32 18.26
CA LEU A 203 -25.21 9.64 19.62
C LEU A 203 -24.96 8.37 20.46
N ALA A 204 -25.77 7.32 20.28
CA ALA A 204 -25.56 6.06 20.99
C ALA A 204 -24.25 5.35 20.57
N ARG A 205 -23.84 5.48 19.29
CA ARG A 205 -22.69 4.76 18.72
C ARG A 205 -21.36 5.53 18.78
N SER A 206 -21.40 6.85 18.90
CA SER A 206 -20.22 7.72 18.85
C SER A 206 -20.26 8.77 19.94
N ASP A 207 -19.11 9.13 20.52
CA ASP A 207 -18.99 10.12 21.60
C ASP A 207 -18.94 11.59 21.10
N VAL A 208 -19.41 11.84 19.87
CA VAL A 208 -19.68 13.19 19.38
C VAL A 208 -20.54 13.97 20.37
N HIS A 209 -20.31 15.28 20.45
CA HIS A 209 -20.98 16.15 21.40
C HIS A 209 -22.46 16.36 21.05
N ASP A 210 -22.77 16.42 19.76
CA ASP A 210 -24.12 16.66 19.26
C ASP A 210 -24.29 16.04 17.86
N VAL A 211 -25.53 15.72 17.49
CA VAL A 211 -25.88 15.27 16.15
C VAL A 211 -27.09 16.06 15.66
N LYS A 212 -26.95 16.69 14.50
CA LYS A 212 -27.98 17.57 13.92
C LYS A 212 -28.22 17.25 12.46
N TYR A 213 -29.28 17.81 11.89
CA TYR A 213 -29.53 17.66 10.46
C TYR A 213 -28.69 18.62 9.63
N VAL A 214 -28.20 18.16 8.48
CA VAL A 214 -27.40 18.96 7.52
C VAL A 214 -28.10 20.24 7.06
N GLY A 215 -29.44 20.30 7.10
CA GLY A 215 -30.20 21.52 6.78
C GLY A 215 -29.89 22.70 7.71
N GLU A 216 -29.43 22.44 8.94
CA GLU A 216 -29.08 23.48 9.92
C GLU A 216 -27.60 23.93 9.81
N LEU A 217 -26.76 23.20 9.06
CA LEU A 217 -25.32 23.41 9.00
C LEU A 217 -24.94 24.81 8.48
N ALA A 218 -25.62 25.30 7.44
CA ALA A 218 -25.34 26.59 6.83
C ALA A 218 -25.58 27.75 7.83
N GLY A 219 -26.68 27.68 8.57
CA GLY A 219 -27.01 28.65 9.62
C GLY A 219 -25.99 28.61 10.76
N TYR A 220 -25.60 27.40 11.20
CA TYR A 220 -24.56 27.22 12.21
C TYR A 220 -23.22 27.81 11.78
N LEU A 221 -22.73 27.47 10.59
CA LEU A 221 -21.43 27.95 10.09
C LEU A 221 -21.44 29.47 9.92
N THR A 222 -22.52 30.03 9.34
CA THR A 222 -22.67 31.49 9.18
C THR A 222 -22.62 32.20 10.53
N SER A 223 -23.39 31.73 11.50
CA SER A 223 -23.40 32.32 12.84
C SER A 223 -22.03 32.17 13.52
N ARG A 224 -21.49 30.95 13.56
CA ARG A 224 -20.33 30.66 14.41
C ARG A 224 -19.03 31.23 13.87
N LEU A 225 -18.84 31.22 12.54
CA LEU A 225 -17.63 31.72 11.91
C LEU A 225 -17.51 33.26 11.97
N THR A 226 -18.61 34.01 12.16
CA THR A 226 -18.53 35.46 12.43
C THR A 226 -17.79 35.77 13.74
N THR A 227 -17.87 34.86 14.71
CA THR A 227 -17.21 34.98 16.02
C THR A 227 -15.82 34.34 16.01
N VAL A 228 -15.72 33.09 15.54
CA VAL A 228 -14.49 32.29 15.60
C VAL A 228 -13.44 32.74 14.58
N LYS A 229 -13.88 33.24 13.41
CA LYS A 229 -13.07 33.81 12.31
C LYS A 229 -11.98 32.90 11.73
N ALA A 230 -11.97 31.62 12.05
CA ALA A 230 -11.02 30.65 11.49
C ALA A 230 -11.73 29.34 11.11
N LEU A 231 -11.48 28.87 9.89
CA LEU A 231 -12.00 27.62 9.33
C LEU A 231 -10.83 26.76 8.81
N TYR A 232 -10.78 25.51 9.24
CA TYR A 232 -9.82 24.51 8.80
C TYR A 232 -10.54 23.45 7.97
N ALA A 233 -10.04 23.18 6.77
CA ALA A 233 -10.52 22.10 5.90
C ALA A 233 -9.34 21.38 5.25
N LEU A 234 -9.56 20.22 4.63
CA LEU A 234 -8.45 19.45 4.03
C LEU A 234 -7.96 20.03 2.71
N ARG A 235 -8.83 20.72 1.95
CA ARG A 235 -8.55 21.27 0.62
C ARG A 235 -9.66 22.20 0.15
N PRO A 236 -9.39 23.08 -0.84
CA PRO A 236 -10.40 23.99 -1.39
C PRO A 236 -11.68 23.30 -1.87
N SER A 237 -11.56 22.14 -2.53
CA SER A 237 -12.73 21.39 -3.05
C SER A 237 -13.63 20.79 -1.97
N GLN A 238 -13.19 20.80 -0.71
CA GLN A 238 -13.92 20.29 0.46
C GLN A 238 -14.37 21.41 1.40
N LEU A 239 -14.31 22.67 0.97
CA LEU A 239 -14.91 23.76 1.73
C LEU A 239 -16.45 23.65 1.73
N PRO A 240 -17.14 24.24 2.72
CA PRO A 240 -18.60 24.29 2.75
C PRO A 240 -19.20 24.84 1.45
N LYS A 241 -20.33 24.27 1.03
CA LYS A 241 -21.05 24.67 -0.18
C LYS A 241 -22.48 25.04 0.21
N PHE A 242 -22.73 26.33 0.41
CA PHE A 242 -24.06 26.88 0.68
C PHE A 242 -24.09 28.37 0.28
N ASP A 243 -25.30 28.89 0.04
CA ASP A 243 -25.52 30.28 -0.33
C ASP A 243 -25.04 31.23 0.78
N GLY A 244 -24.19 32.20 0.44
CA GLY A 244 -23.61 33.12 1.43
C GLY A 244 -22.20 32.74 1.90
N PHE A 245 -21.69 31.55 1.57
CA PHE A 245 -20.35 31.13 2.03
C PHE A 245 -19.23 31.99 1.44
N GLU A 246 -19.33 32.46 0.20
CA GLU A 246 -18.29 33.31 -0.42
C GLU A 246 -18.19 34.68 0.26
N GLN A 247 -19.31 35.26 0.68
CA GLN A 247 -19.35 36.48 1.48
C GLN A 247 -18.67 36.23 2.83
N LEU A 248 -19.02 35.14 3.51
CA LEU A 248 -18.41 34.75 4.79
C LEU A 248 -16.90 34.52 4.65
N ARG A 249 -16.48 33.84 3.59
CA ARG A 249 -15.09 33.52 3.27
C ARG A 249 -14.18 34.74 3.23
N SER A 250 -14.68 35.87 2.74
CA SER A 250 -13.92 37.13 2.72
C SER A 250 -13.60 37.69 4.12
N SER A 251 -14.35 37.30 5.14
CA SER A 251 -14.29 37.83 6.51
C SER A 251 -13.61 36.90 7.52
N ILE A 252 -13.16 35.72 7.08
CA ILE A 252 -12.56 34.69 7.94
C ILE A 252 -11.22 34.20 7.39
N LYS A 253 -10.37 33.70 8.27
CA LYS A 253 -9.17 32.97 7.88
C LYS A 253 -9.54 31.55 7.48
N ILE A 254 -9.26 31.17 6.24
CA ILE A 254 -9.40 29.79 5.77
C ILE A 254 -8.01 29.15 5.66
N ASP A 255 -7.83 28.02 6.31
CA ASP A 255 -6.63 27.18 6.21
C ASP A 255 -6.99 25.82 5.63
N VAL A 256 -6.44 25.54 4.45
CA VAL A 256 -6.62 24.28 3.72
C VAL A 256 -5.32 23.47 3.61
N SER A 257 -4.27 23.90 4.30
CA SER A 257 -2.93 23.33 4.22
C SER A 257 -2.51 22.59 5.50
N SER A 258 -2.96 23.06 6.66
CA SER A 258 -2.45 22.57 7.95
C SER A 258 -3.24 21.38 8.50
N LEU A 259 -4.51 21.23 8.11
CA LEU A 259 -5.39 20.21 8.68
C LEU A 259 -4.95 18.79 8.30
N GLN A 260 -4.63 18.55 7.03
CA GLN A 260 -4.25 17.20 6.58
C GLN A 260 -3.01 16.68 7.30
N PRO A 261 -1.86 17.40 7.35
CA PRO A 261 -0.70 16.96 8.13
C PRO A 261 -1.02 16.72 9.61
N ALA A 262 -1.85 17.57 10.23
CA ALA A 262 -2.24 17.37 11.64
C ALA A 262 -3.07 16.10 11.85
N MET A 263 -3.98 15.79 10.92
CA MET A 263 -4.76 14.56 10.99
C MET A 263 -3.92 13.32 10.68
N ASP A 264 -2.92 13.43 9.81
CA ASP A 264 -1.97 12.36 9.50
C ASP A 264 -1.18 11.96 10.75
N GLU A 265 -0.62 12.94 11.47
CA GLU A 265 0.04 12.73 12.76
C GLU A 265 -0.91 12.15 13.81
N ALA A 266 -2.16 12.62 13.85
CA ALA A 266 -3.15 12.11 14.79
C ALA A 266 -3.50 10.63 14.50
N ARG A 267 -3.57 10.19 13.24
CA ARG A 267 -3.89 8.79 12.88
C ARG A 267 -2.70 7.84 13.04
N LEU A 268 -1.48 8.36 13.15
CA LEU A 268 -0.25 7.57 13.24
C LEU A 268 -0.22 6.64 14.47
N ILE A 269 -0.56 7.19 15.63
CA ILE A 269 -0.58 6.50 16.93
C ILE A 269 -2.02 6.02 17.20
N LYS A 270 -2.27 4.73 17.36
CA LYS A 270 -3.65 4.21 17.47
C LYS A 270 -4.17 4.35 18.91
N SER A 271 -5.46 4.65 19.08
CA SER A 271 -6.16 4.50 20.36
C SER A 271 -6.45 3.02 20.66
N GLU A 272 -6.86 2.72 21.89
CA GLU A 272 -7.23 1.34 22.27
C GLU A 272 -8.38 0.80 21.42
N TYR A 273 -9.37 1.65 21.11
CA TYR A 273 -10.47 1.32 20.20
C TYR A 273 -9.95 0.94 18.80
N GLU A 274 -9.07 1.76 18.23
CA GLU A 274 -8.49 1.52 16.90
C GLU A 274 -7.70 0.21 16.87
N ILE A 275 -6.86 -0.03 17.88
CA ILE A 275 -6.10 -1.29 18.01
C ILE A 275 -7.06 -2.48 18.09
N ALA A 276 -8.15 -2.37 18.85
CA ALA A 276 -9.14 -3.44 18.95
C ALA A 276 -9.83 -3.74 17.61
N MET A 277 -10.17 -2.71 16.82
CA MET A 277 -10.76 -2.90 15.49
C MET A 277 -9.79 -3.52 14.49
N ILE A 278 -8.52 -3.07 14.46
CA ILE A 278 -7.47 -3.66 13.61
C ILE A 278 -7.20 -5.11 14.03
N ARG A 279 -7.18 -5.40 15.34
CA ARG A 279 -7.03 -6.76 15.88
C ARG A 279 -8.21 -7.64 15.45
N ARG A 280 -9.44 -7.12 15.48
CA ARG A 280 -10.63 -7.84 15.03
C ARG A 280 -10.58 -8.15 13.53
N ALA A 281 -10.18 -7.18 12.71
CA ALA A 281 -9.96 -7.40 11.27
C ALA A 281 -8.91 -8.51 11.04
N ASN A 282 -7.78 -8.46 11.76
CA ASN A 282 -6.72 -9.48 11.70
C ASN A 282 -7.20 -10.86 12.13
N ASP A 283 -8.00 -10.97 13.17
CA ASP A 283 -8.55 -12.25 13.64
C ASP A 283 -9.48 -12.87 12.59
N ILE A 284 -10.36 -12.08 11.98
CA ILE A 284 -11.24 -12.52 10.88
C ILE A 284 -10.40 -12.99 9.68
N SER A 285 -9.43 -12.18 9.25
CA SER A 285 -8.55 -12.55 8.13
C SER A 285 -7.72 -13.78 8.43
N SER A 286 -7.25 -13.94 9.66
CA SER A 286 -6.49 -15.13 10.08
C SER A 286 -7.33 -16.39 10.00
N VAL A 287 -8.61 -16.33 10.39
CA VAL A 287 -9.56 -17.45 10.21
C VAL A 287 -9.79 -17.74 8.71
N ALA A 288 -9.92 -16.71 7.88
CA ALA A 288 -10.09 -16.87 6.44
C ALA A 288 -8.85 -17.51 5.77
N HIS A 289 -7.64 -17.07 6.13
CA HIS A 289 -6.37 -17.67 5.69
C HIS A 289 -6.29 -19.17 6.07
N ARG A 290 -6.67 -19.54 7.30
CA ARG A 290 -6.73 -20.96 7.72
C ARG A 290 -7.71 -21.77 6.87
N LYS A 291 -8.89 -21.21 6.58
CA LYS A 291 -9.91 -21.86 5.74
C LYS A 291 -9.42 -22.10 4.32
N VAL A 292 -8.69 -21.16 3.73
CA VAL A 292 -8.04 -21.36 2.43
C VAL A 292 -6.97 -22.45 2.53
N ALA A 293 -6.03 -22.33 3.47
CA ALA A 293 -4.91 -23.26 3.60
C ALA A 293 -5.36 -24.71 3.76
N THR A 294 -6.38 -24.96 4.59
CA THR A 294 -6.94 -26.31 4.84
C THR A 294 -7.67 -26.91 3.63
N LYS A 295 -8.14 -26.08 2.69
CA LYS A 295 -8.91 -26.50 1.52
C LYS A 295 -8.14 -26.39 0.19
N LEU A 296 -6.90 -25.89 0.20
CA LEU A 296 -6.16 -25.55 -1.02
C LEU A 296 -6.13 -26.67 -2.06
N ASN A 297 -5.97 -27.93 -1.64
CA ASN A 297 -5.94 -29.09 -2.55
C ASN A 297 -7.27 -29.39 -3.26
N SER A 298 -8.38 -28.83 -2.77
CA SER A 298 -9.69 -28.95 -3.42
C SER A 298 -9.91 -27.90 -4.50
N PHE A 299 -9.07 -26.85 -4.54
CA PHE A 299 -9.22 -25.75 -5.48
C PHE A 299 -8.54 -26.03 -6.82
N LYS A 300 -9.16 -25.59 -7.91
CA LYS A 300 -8.68 -25.79 -9.28
C LYS A 300 -7.94 -24.58 -9.85
N ASN A 301 -8.31 -23.38 -9.39
CA ASN A 301 -7.79 -22.11 -9.89
C ASN A 301 -7.69 -21.07 -8.76
N GLU A 302 -7.08 -19.94 -9.08
CA GLU A 302 -6.92 -18.80 -8.17
C GLU A 302 -8.26 -18.16 -7.77
N CYS A 303 -9.29 -18.23 -8.61
CA CYS A 303 -10.62 -17.65 -8.32
C CYS A 303 -11.30 -18.37 -7.15
N GLU A 304 -11.17 -19.70 -7.06
CA GLU A 304 -11.70 -20.48 -5.94
C GLU A 304 -10.96 -20.15 -4.61
N VAL A 305 -9.67 -19.79 -4.69
CA VAL A 305 -8.89 -19.30 -3.53
C VAL A 305 -9.47 -17.96 -3.04
N GLU A 306 -9.67 -17.01 -3.94
CA GLU A 306 -10.28 -15.72 -3.63
C GLU A 306 -11.70 -15.89 -3.05
N ALA A 307 -12.55 -16.68 -3.71
CA ALA A 307 -13.91 -16.93 -3.28
C ALA A 307 -13.98 -17.53 -1.87
N ALA A 308 -13.09 -18.48 -1.56
CA ALA A 308 -13.02 -19.09 -0.24
C ALA A 308 -12.63 -18.09 0.86
N PHE A 309 -11.70 -17.17 0.57
CA PHE A 309 -11.31 -16.12 1.49
C PHE A 309 -12.46 -15.12 1.73
N VAL A 310 -13.06 -14.59 0.66
CA VAL A 310 -14.16 -13.61 0.74
C VAL A 310 -15.38 -14.21 1.44
N ALA A 311 -15.73 -15.45 1.13
CA ALA A 311 -16.84 -16.15 1.79
C ALA A 311 -16.59 -16.31 3.29
N ALA A 312 -15.35 -16.62 3.70
CA ALA A 312 -14.98 -16.73 5.11
C ALA A 312 -15.11 -15.39 5.86
N CYS A 313 -14.65 -14.29 5.26
CA CYS A 313 -14.77 -12.94 5.83
C CYS A 313 -16.24 -12.50 5.91
N THR A 314 -17.01 -12.72 4.85
CA THR A 314 -18.43 -12.36 4.79
C THR A 314 -19.25 -13.11 5.84
N ALA A 315 -19.00 -14.43 6.00
CA ALA A 315 -19.61 -15.23 7.05
C ALA A 315 -19.21 -14.77 8.47
N ALA A 316 -18.13 -13.99 8.58
CA ALA A 316 -17.68 -13.38 9.82
C ALA A 316 -18.21 -11.95 10.04
N ASN A 317 -19.19 -11.52 9.23
CA ASN A 317 -19.74 -10.16 9.15
C ASN A 317 -18.77 -9.08 8.61
N ALA A 318 -17.55 -9.44 8.20
CA ALA A 318 -16.66 -8.53 7.49
C ALA A 318 -16.96 -8.63 5.98
N LYS A 319 -17.98 -7.90 5.54
CA LYS A 319 -18.47 -7.92 4.15
C LYS A 319 -17.51 -7.28 3.15
N THR A 320 -16.58 -6.46 3.63
CA THR A 320 -15.66 -5.69 2.80
C THR A 320 -14.23 -6.11 3.07
N GLN A 321 -13.42 -6.21 2.02
CA GLN A 321 -12.00 -6.47 2.13
C GLN A 321 -11.24 -5.15 2.18
N ALA A 322 -10.11 -5.10 2.88
CA ALA A 322 -9.32 -3.87 2.99
C ALA A 322 -8.74 -3.43 1.64
N TYR A 323 -8.55 -4.38 0.72
CA TYR A 323 -8.08 -4.24 -0.65
C TYR A 323 -8.54 -5.48 -1.46
N PRO A 324 -8.51 -5.43 -2.80
CA PRO A 324 -8.80 -6.61 -3.64
C PRO A 324 -7.87 -7.77 -3.30
N VAL A 325 -8.42 -8.99 -3.21
CA VAL A 325 -7.64 -10.19 -2.91
C VAL A 325 -6.59 -10.43 -3.99
N ILE A 326 -5.38 -10.77 -3.57
CA ILE A 326 -4.28 -11.17 -4.45
C ILE A 326 -4.09 -12.68 -4.26
N ALA A 327 -4.44 -13.48 -5.26
CA ALA A 327 -4.24 -14.94 -5.25
C ALA A 327 -3.33 -15.33 -6.42
N GLY A 328 -2.04 -15.01 -6.34
CA GLY A 328 -1.08 -15.26 -7.42
C GLY A 328 -0.42 -16.62 -7.32
N SER A 329 -0.62 -17.49 -8.29
CA SER A 329 0.00 -18.83 -8.38
C SER A 329 1.18 -18.90 -9.35
N GLY A 330 2.21 -19.69 -9.01
CA GLY A 330 3.42 -19.84 -9.82
C GLY A 330 3.98 -18.48 -10.26
N PRO A 331 4.25 -18.22 -11.56
CA PRO A 331 4.74 -16.92 -12.03
C PRO A 331 3.90 -15.70 -11.59
N ASN A 332 2.58 -15.84 -11.40
CA ASN A 332 1.73 -14.74 -10.92
C ASN A 332 2.07 -14.31 -9.49
N ALA A 333 2.64 -15.21 -8.68
CA ALA A 333 3.17 -14.89 -7.35
C ALA A 333 4.30 -13.84 -7.40
N SER A 334 4.92 -13.62 -8.57
CA SER A 334 5.92 -12.57 -8.80
C SER A 334 5.32 -11.18 -9.11
N THR A 335 3.99 -11.11 -9.32
CA THR A 335 3.28 -9.86 -9.59
C THR A 335 2.71 -9.31 -8.28
N LEU A 336 3.32 -8.25 -7.76
CA LEU A 336 3.08 -7.78 -6.38
C LEU A 336 1.60 -7.48 -6.06
N HIS A 337 0.90 -6.82 -6.97
CA HIS A 337 -0.54 -6.50 -6.86
C HIS A 337 -1.34 -7.22 -7.96
N TYR A 338 -1.15 -8.53 -8.09
CA TYR A 338 -1.91 -9.36 -9.03
C TYR A 338 -3.40 -9.38 -8.66
N GLY A 339 -4.28 -9.20 -9.63
CA GLY A 339 -5.73 -9.15 -9.37
C GLY A 339 -6.60 -9.84 -10.41
N ALA A 340 -6.00 -10.56 -11.37
CA ALA A 340 -6.79 -11.30 -12.35
C ALA A 340 -7.39 -12.58 -11.74
N ASN A 341 -6.68 -13.20 -10.78
CA ASN A 341 -7.12 -14.34 -9.96
C ASN A 341 -7.89 -15.41 -10.74
N ASN A 342 -7.39 -15.79 -11.91
CA ASN A 342 -8.13 -16.65 -12.84
C ASN A 342 -7.27 -17.74 -13.47
N GLU A 343 -6.00 -17.90 -13.08
CA GLU A 343 -5.14 -18.95 -13.61
C GLU A 343 -5.35 -20.30 -12.89
N PRO A 344 -5.12 -21.43 -13.59
CA PRO A 344 -5.15 -22.76 -12.98
C PRO A 344 -4.02 -22.97 -11.95
N LEU A 345 -4.35 -23.69 -10.87
CA LEU A 345 -3.37 -24.15 -9.88
C LEU A 345 -2.59 -25.40 -10.32
N ALA A 346 -3.11 -26.14 -11.30
CA ALA A 346 -2.46 -27.35 -11.81
C ALA A 346 -1.05 -27.03 -12.35
N GLY A 347 -0.04 -27.77 -11.87
CA GLY A 347 1.36 -27.59 -12.27
C GLY A 347 2.08 -26.38 -11.65
N ARG A 348 1.41 -25.61 -10.78
CA ARG A 348 2.01 -24.49 -10.04
C ARG A 348 2.71 -25.00 -8.78
N GLN A 349 3.75 -24.30 -8.35
CA GLN A 349 4.55 -24.66 -7.16
C GLN A 349 4.00 -24.05 -5.88
N ILE A 350 3.38 -22.87 -5.99
CA ILE A 350 2.94 -22.06 -4.86
C ILE A 350 1.76 -21.17 -5.25
N VAL A 351 1.00 -20.72 -4.25
CA VAL A 351 0.09 -19.57 -4.29
C VAL A 351 0.52 -18.59 -3.23
N VAL A 352 0.74 -17.33 -3.60
CA VAL A 352 0.79 -16.22 -2.66
C VAL A 352 -0.65 -15.70 -2.52
N LEU A 353 -1.24 -15.98 -1.37
CA LEU A 353 -2.49 -15.36 -0.95
C LEU A 353 -2.16 -14.15 -0.10
N ASP A 354 -2.41 -12.96 -0.63
CA ASP A 354 -2.33 -11.70 0.07
C ASP A 354 -3.74 -11.11 0.14
N ALA A 355 -4.30 -11.14 1.35
CA ALA A 355 -5.69 -10.80 1.57
C ALA A 355 -5.97 -10.38 3.02
N GLY A 356 -6.76 -9.32 3.17
CA GLY A 356 -7.15 -8.73 4.44
C GLY A 356 -8.61 -8.30 4.48
N ALA A 357 -9.25 -8.42 5.63
CA ALA A 357 -10.61 -7.96 5.89
C ALA A 357 -10.57 -6.51 6.35
N GLU A 358 -11.66 -5.79 6.08
CA GLU A 358 -11.95 -4.51 6.72
C GLU A 358 -13.04 -4.72 7.78
N TRP A 359 -12.79 -4.28 9.01
CA TRP A 359 -13.78 -4.31 10.09
C TRP A 359 -14.04 -2.90 10.60
N SER A 360 -15.28 -2.43 10.47
CA SER A 360 -15.67 -1.06 10.86
C SER A 360 -14.71 0.00 10.31
N CYS A 361 -14.41 -0.06 9.00
CA CYS A 361 -13.43 0.79 8.31
C CYS A 361 -11.95 0.61 8.70
N TYR A 362 -11.60 -0.28 9.64
CA TYR A 362 -10.21 -0.58 9.97
C TYR A 362 -9.70 -1.79 9.19
N ALA A 363 -8.55 -1.62 8.55
CA ALA A 363 -7.91 -2.61 7.70
C ALA A 363 -7.12 -3.65 8.52
N SER A 364 -6.94 -4.80 7.88
CA SER A 364 -5.90 -5.76 8.18
C SER A 364 -5.22 -6.16 6.88
N GLU A 365 -4.01 -6.70 6.97
CA GLU A 365 -3.23 -7.15 5.82
C GLU A 365 -2.35 -8.33 6.22
N ILE A 366 -2.51 -9.42 5.48
CA ILE A 366 -1.88 -10.71 5.77
C ILE A 366 -1.57 -11.38 4.43
N SER A 367 -0.32 -11.77 4.27
CA SER A 367 0.15 -12.60 3.16
C SER A 367 0.63 -13.95 3.65
N ARG A 368 0.19 -15.02 2.98
CA ARG A 368 0.68 -16.39 3.17
C ARG A 368 1.00 -17.02 1.83
N SER A 369 2.20 -17.59 1.77
CA SER A 369 2.66 -18.36 0.63
C SER A 369 2.40 -19.85 0.88
N LEU A 370 1.52 -20.45 0.10
CA LEU A 370 0.98 -21.79 0.29
C LEU A 370 1.51 -22.74 -0.79
N PRO A 371 2.07 -23.92 -0.45
CA PRO A 371 2.53 -24.89 -1.42
C PRO A 371 1.39 -25.47 -2.26
N VAL A 372 1.56 -25.45 -3.59
CA VAL A 372 0.67 -26.12 -4.53
C VAL A 372 1.36 -27.38 -5.04
N GLY A 373 0.68 -28.52 -4.94
CA GLY A 373 1.22 -29.81 -5.35
C GLY A 373 0.54 -30.99 -4.63
N PRO A 374 0.86 -32.24 -5.02
CA PRO A 374 0.30 -33.43 -4.37
C PRO A 374 0.54 -33.40 -2.85
N ARG A 375 -0.54 -33.46 -2.06
CA ARG A 375 -0.52 -33.37 -0.59
C ARG A 375 0.04 -32.03 -0.07
N SER A 376 -0.16 -30.92 -0.79
CA SER A 376 0.30 -29.57 -0.40
C SER A 376 1.80 -29.50 -0.09
N LYS A 377 2.65 -30.11 -0.93
CA LYS A 377 4.10 -30.12 -0.72
C LYS A 377 4.82 -29.10 -1.60
N PHE A 378 5.75 -28.37 -0.99
CA PHE A 378 6.71 -27.54 -1.73
C PHE A 378 7.64 -28.39 -2.61
N THR A 379 8.01 -27.84 -3.77
CA THR A 379 9.25 -28.24 -4.46
C THR A 379 10.48 -27.80 -3.66
N ALA A 380 11.66 -28.32 -4.01
CA ALA A 380 12.89 -27.94 -3.33
C ALA A 380 13.17 -26.44 -3.42
N GLU A 381 13.01 -25.87 -4.63
CA GLU A 381 13.21 -24.45 -4.92
C GLU A 381 12.20 -23.58 -4.17
N ALA A 382 10.90 -23.92 -4.22
CA ALA A 382 9.87 -23.16 -3.54
C ALA A 382 10.05 -23.20 -2.01
N ARG A 383 10.45 -24.36 -1.46
CA ARG A 383 10.73 -24.52 -0.03
C ARG A 383 11.91 -23.64 0.40
N ALA A 384 12.98 -23.63 -0.38
CA ALA A 384 14.19 -22.88 -0.04
C ALA A 384 13.92 -21.36 -0.01
N VAL A 385 13.14 -20.85 -0.98
CA VAL A 385 12.71 -19.44 -0.98
C VAL A 385 11.75 -19.15 0.18
N TYR A 386 10.84 -20.08 0.48
CA TYR A 386 9.93 -19.96 1.62
C TYR A 386 10.67 -19.84 2.95
N GLU A 387 11.64 -20.71 3.20
CA GLU A 387 12.46 -20.69 4.42
C GLU A 387 13.30 -19.41 4.52
N LEU A 388 13.82 -18.90 3.40
CA LEU A 388 14.53 -17.62 3.34
C LEU A 388 13.62 -16.44 3.73
N VAL A 389 12.43 -16.33 3.12
CA VAL A 389 11.49 -15.24 3.42
C VAL A 389 10.98 -15.34 4.86
N HIS A 390 10.71 -16.55 5.35
CA HIS A 390 10.33 -16.77 6.74
C HIS A 390 11.42 -16.31 7.72
N LYS A 391 12.70 -16.56 7.39
CA LYS A 391 13.84 -16.03 8.16
C LYS A 391 13.90 -14.51 8.12
N MET A 392 13.78 -13.89 6.94
CA MET A 392 13.73 -12.42 6.79
C MET A 392 12.66 -11.80 7.69
N GLN A 393 11.46 -12.38 7.70
CA GLN A 393 10.33 -11.86 8.48
C GLN A 393 10.57 -11.98 9.99
N ASN A 394 10.98 -13.16 10.47
CA ASN A 394 11.19 -13.40 11.89
C ASN A 394 12.28 -12.47 12.45
N GLU A 395 13.42 -12.35 11.76
CA GLU A 395 14.49 -11.46 12.21
C GLU A 395 14.04 -9.97 12.21
N CYS A 396 13.18 -9.56 11.28
CA CYS A 396 12.60 -8.21 11.29
C CYS A 396 11.64 -7.98 12.46
N ILE A 397 10.70 -8.91 12.71
CA ILE A 397 9.74 -8.80 13.81
C ILE A 397 10.45 -8.76 15.17
N GLU A 398 11.48 -9.58 15.38
CA GLU A 398 12.28 -9.60 16.61
C GLU A 398 12.97 -8.26 16.92
N ARG A 399 13.17 -7.41 15.89
CA ARG A 399 13.78 -6.09 16.05
C ARG A 399 12.78 -4.99 16.37
N ILE A 400 11.48 -5.21 16.13
CA ILE A 400 10.45 -4.18 16.31
C ILE A 400 10.30 -3.83 17.79
N ARG A 401 10.54 -2.56 18.10
CA ARG A 401 10.28 -1.90 19.38
C ARG A 401 10.32 -0.38 19.21
N PRO A 402 9.89 0.39 20.22
CA PRO A 402 10.05 1.85 20.21
C PRO A 402 11.49 2.30 19.99
N GLY A 403 11.68 3.34 19.19
CA GLY A 403 12.98 3.94 18.89
C GLY A 403 13.72 3.33 17.70
N VAL A 404 13.26 2.19 17.15
CA VAL A 404 13.85 1.62 15.94
C VAL A 404 13.44 2.42 14.71
N VAL A 405 14.40 2.75 13.85
CA VAL A 405 14.13 3.40 12.56
C VAL A 405 13.72 2.32 11.55
N PHE A 406 12.51 2.42 11.01
CA PHE A 406 11.89 1.37 10.20
C PHE A 406 12.65 1.05 8.91
N ARG A 407 13.28 2.05 8.27
CA ARG A 407 14.26 1.88 7.18
C ARG A 407 15.33 0.83 7.49
N ASP A 408 15.76 0.70 8.74
CA ASP A 408 16.83 -0.23 9.09
C ASP A 408 16.35 -1.69 9.06
N LEU A 409 15.04 -1.92 9.25
CA LEU A 409 14.41 -3.21 9.01
C LEU A 409 14.43 -3.57 7.51
N GLN A 410 14.21 -2.60 6.62
CA GLN A 410 14.33 -2.80 5.17
C GLN A 410 15.76 -3.21 4.78
N LEU A 411 16.75 -2.49 5.29
CA LEU A 411 18.16 -2.79 5.04
C LEU A 411 18.53 -4.17 5.59
N HIS A 412 18.05 -4.50 6.79
CA HIS A 412 18.25 -5.81 7.40
C HIS A 412 17.65 -6.95 6.55
N ALA A 413 16.37 -6.86 6.19
CA ALA A 413 15.70 -7.83 5.33
C ALA A 413 16.43 -8.01 3.98
N THR A 414 16.84 -6.90 3.36
CA THR A 414 17.59 -6.91 2.09
C THR A 414 18.92 -7.65 2.23
N LEU A 415 19.65 -7.45 3.33
CA LEU A 415 20.91 -8.15 3.59
C LEU A 415 20.68 -9.65 3.82
N VAL A 416 19.64 -10.03 4.57
CA VAL A 416 19.27 -11.45 4.77
C VAL A 416 18.91 -12.10 3.43
N ALA A 417 18.13 -11.43 2.57
CA ALA A 417 17.82 -11.90 1.23
C ALA A 417 19.08 -12.12 0.39
N VAL A 418 20.01 -11.15 0.35
CA VAL A 418 21.26 -11.27 -0.41
C VAL A 418 22.08 -12.48 0.04
N LYS A 419 22.19 -12.70 1.36
CA LYS A 419 22.91 -13.87 1.92
C LYS A 419 22.24 -15.18 1.52
N GLY A 420 20.93 -15.29 1.68
CA GLY A 420 20.21 -16.51 1.29
C GLY A 420 20.26 -16.77 -0.21
N LEU A 421 20.14 -15.74 -1.05
CA LEU A 421 20.22 -15.89 -2.51
C LEU A 421 21.63 -16.26 -2.98
N LEU A 422 22.69 -15.89 -2.26
CA LEU A 422 24.05 -16.41 -2.47
C LEU A 422 24.14 -17.91 -2.13
N GLU A 423 23.57 -18.32 -0.99
CA GLU A 423 23.52 -19.74 -0.58
C GLU A 423 22.76 -20.61 -1.60
N LEU A 424 21.71 -20.06 -2.22
CA LEU A 424 20.92 -20.72 -3.27
C LEU A 424 21.61 -20.71 -4.66
N GLY A 425 22.74 -20.02 -4.79
CA GLY A 425 23.45 -19.81 -6.06
C GLY A 425 22.73 -18.89 -7.04
N VAL A 426 21.65 -18.23 -6.64
CA VAL A 426 20.93 -17.23 -7.46
C VAL A 426 21.78 -15.97 -7.64
N LEU A 427 22.46 -15.56 -6.57
CA LEU A 427 23.48 -14.53 -6.59
C LEU A 427 24.88 -15.19 -6.60
N ARG A 428 25.85 -14.53 -7.22
CA ARG A 428 27.24 -15.02 -7.34
C ARG A 428 28.23 -13.86 -7.50
N GLY A 429 29.53 -14.18 -7.64
CA GLY A 429 30.52 -13.23 -8.15
C GLY A 429 30.88 -12.06 -7.23
N GLY A 430 30.56 -12.14 -5.93
CA GLY A 430 30.90 -11.14 -4.93
C GLY A 430 30.50 -11.59 -3.52
N THR A 431 30.97 -10.86 -2.52
CA THR A 431 30.55 -11.04 -1.12
C THR A 431 29.12 -10.48 -0.90
N ALA A 432 28.45 -10.95 0.14
CA ALA A 432 27.12 -10.45 0.50
C ALA A 432 27.11 -8.92 0.72
N GLU A 433 28.18 -8.37 1.27
CA GLU A 433 28.31 -6.93 1.51
C GLU A 433 28.44 -6.12 0.22
N GLU A 434 29.26 -6.58 -0.73
CA GLU A 434 29.43 -5.93 -2.03
C GLU A 434 28.11 -5.90 -2.80
N ILE A 435 27.41 -7.04 -2.86
CA ILE A 435 26.13 -7.16 -3.57
C ILE A 435 25.04 -6.31 -2.91
N PHE A 436 25.00 -6.30 -1.57
CA PHE A 436 24.10 -5.46 -0.78
C PHE A 436 24.35 -3.97 -1.02
N LYS A 437 25.61 -3.51 -0.91
CA LYS A 437 26.00 -2.12 -1.17
C LYS A 437 25.74 -1.71 -2.61
N ASN A 438 25.88 -2.64 -3.56
CA ASN A 438 25.53 -2.42 -4.96
C ASN A 438 24.00 -2.32 -5.17
N GLY A 439 23.18 -2.72 -4.19
CA GLY A 439 21.72 -2.68 -4.31
C GLY A 439 21.13 -3.73 -5.24
N THR A 440 21.90 -4.76 -5.63
CA THR A 440 21.40 -5.81 -6.54
C THR A 440 20.30 -6.66 -5.90
N GLY A 441 20.22 -6.73 -4.57
CA GLY A 441 19.13 -7.42 -3.86
C GLY A 441 17.73 -6.91 -4.25
N ALA A 442 17.62 -5.66 -4.70
CA ALA A 442 16.38 -5.07 -5.22
C ALA A 442 15.79 -5.82 -6.43
N ALA A 443 16.60 -6.62 -7.14
CA ALA A 443 16.11 -7.48 -8.22
C ALA A 443 15.06 -8.49 -7.74
N PHE A 444 15.22 -8.95 -6.49
CA PHE A 444 14.42 -10.02 -5.91
C PHE A 444 13.54 -9.55 -4.76
N PHE A 445 13.84 -8.40 -4.15
CA PHE A 445 13.00 -7.77 -3.12
C PHE A 445 12.73 -6.29 -3.49
N PRO A 446 11.80 -6.03 -4.43
CA PRO A 446 11.61 -4.72 -5.05
C PRO A 446 10.56 -3.83 -4.35
N HIS A 447 10.08 -4.20 -3.17
CA HIS A 447 9.09 -3.41 -2.40
C HIS A 447 9.57 -3.17 -0.97
N GLY A 448 8.81 -2.37 -0.22
CA GLY A 448 9.09 -2.08 1.17
C GLY A 448 8.86 -3.30 2.07
N VAL A 449 9.58 -3.38 3.18
CA VAL A 449 9.43 -4.43 4.21
C VAL A 449 8.12 -4.30 4.99
N GLY A 450 7.42 -3.18 4.82
CA GLY A 450 6.09 -2.93 5.37
C GLY A 450 5.73 -1.45 5.36
N HIS A 451 4.56 -1.16 5.91
CA HIS A 451 3.97 0.17 5.98
C HIS A 451 3.02 0.29 7.19
N HIS A 452 2.44 1.46 7.44
CA HIS A 452 1.43 1.62 8.50
C HIS A 452 0.09 1.00 8.10
N VAL A 453 -0.66 0.49 9.08
CA VAL A 453 -2.04 -0.03 8.91
C VAL A 453 -2.99 0.70 9.86
N GLY A 454 -4.19 1.02 9.40
CA GLY A 454 -5.21 1.72 10.19
C GLY A 454 -6.55 1.76 9.49
N LEU A 455 -7.11 2.96 9.29
CA LEU A 455 -8.35 3.17 8.51
C LEU A 455 -8.19 2.90 7.00
N ASP A 456 -6.94 2.89 6.53
CA ASP A 456 -6.54 2.45 5.21
C ASP A 456 -5.48 1.35 5.36
N VAL A 457 -5.41 0.44 4.39
CA VAL A 457 -4.42 -0.65 4.34
C VAL A 457 -3.00 -0.09 4.33
N HIS A 458 -2.69 0.77 3.35
CA HIS A 458 -1.57 1.68 3.39
C HIS A 458 -2.02 2.97 4.09
N ASP A 459 -1.92 2.98 5.42
CA ASP A 459 -2.35 4.13 6.23
C ASP A 459 -1.48 5.37 5.96
N VAL A 460 -1.90 6.51 6.49
CA VAL A 460 -1.17 7.78 6.35
C VAL A 460 0.28 7.67 6.82
N LEU A 461 1.16 8.48 6.22
CA LEU A 461 2.61 8.51 6.49
C LEU A 461 3.37 7.19 6.25
N SER A 462 2.74 6.16 5.67
CA SER A 462 3.38 4.88 5.32
C SER A 462 4.68 5.03 4.52
N ARG A 463 4.75 6.02 3.63
CA ARG A 463 5.96 6.28 2.83
C ARG A 463 7.09 6.89 3.64
N ASP A 464 6.76 7.63 4.69
CA ASP A 464 7.75 8.28 5.52
C ASP A 464 8.59 7.25 6.29
N LEU A 465 8.05 6.04 6.54
CA LEU A 465 8.74 4.94 7.21
C LEU A 465 10.07 4.52 6.56
N LEU A 466 10.10 4.48 5.22
CA LEU A 466 11.28 4.04 4.45
C LEU A 466 12.04 5.21 3.81
N ARG A 467 11.49 6.42 3.85
CA ARG A 467 12.05 7.56 3.15
C ARG A 467 13.40 7.99 3.76
N PRO A 468 14.45 8.13 2.94
CA PRO A 468 15.65 8.80 3.39
C PRO A 468 15.43 10.28 3.67
N ALA A 469 15.95 10.81 4.78
CA ALA A 469 15.75 12.21 5.15
C ALA A 469 16.27 13.16 4.05
N GLY A 470 15.42 14.06 3.57
CA GLY A 470 15.76 15.07 2.57
C GLY A 470 15.50 14.67 1.11
N GLU A 471 14.99 13.46 0.83
CA GLU A 471 14.53 13.10 -0.51
C GLU A 471 13.08 13.52 -0.77
N GLY A 472 12.78 13.90 -2.02
CA GLY A 472 11.43 14.20 -2.50
C GLY A 472 10.50 12.99 -2.41
N MET A 473 9.20 13.23 -2.60
CA MET A 473 8.17 12.20 -2.46
C MET A 473 8.38 11.06 -3.46
N TRP A 474 8.57 9.82 -2.99
CA TRP A 474 8.58 8.64 -3.86
C TRP A 474 7.14 8.28 -4.27
N GLY A 475 6.86 8.04 -5.56
CA GLY A 475 5.52 7.68 -6.08
C GLY A 475 4.91 6.41 -5.43
N LYS A 476 3.58 6.20 -5.53
CA LYS A 476 2.84 5.23 -4.66
C LYS A 476 3.19 3.78 -4.98
N ARG A 477 3.79 3.59 -6.16
CA ARG A 477 4.16 2.30 -6.74
C ARG A 477 5.61 2.33 -7.24
N ARG A 478 6.46 3.21 -6.71
CA ARG A 478 7.88 3.22 -7.08
C ARG A 478 8.54 2.01 -6.40
N PRO A 479 9.10 1.04 -7.15
CA PRO A 479 9.82 -0.07 -6.55
C PRO A 479 11.02 0.43 -5.73
N ILE A 480 11.35 -0.31 -4.67
CA ILE A 480 12.65 -0.17 -3.99
C ILE A 480 13.71 -0.67 -4.96
N GLY A 481 14.35 0.26 -5.68
CA GLY A 481 15.41 -0.04 -6.64
C GLY A 481 16.81 0.04 -6.02
N PRO A 482 17.87 -0.28 -6.80
CA PRO A 482 19.26 -0.18 -6.34
C PRO A 482 19.62 1.19 -5.77
N GLN A 483 19.13 2.28 -6.38
CA GLN A 483 19.38 3.65 -5.90
C GLN A 483 18.74 3.91 -4.53
N SER A 484 17.51 3.42 -4.31
CA SER A 484 16.82 3.52 -3.02
C SER A 484 17.61 2.80 -1.93
N VAL A 485 18.08 1.58 -2.20
CA VAL A 485 18.91 0.82 -1.25
C VAL A 485 20.20 1.56 -0.92
N ARG A 486 20.92 2.06 -1.93
CA ARG A 486 22.15 2.86 -1.72
C ARG A 486 21.90 4.13 -0.92
N ALA A 487 20.80 4.83 -1.18
CA ALA A 487 20.41 6.03 -0.45
C ALA A 487 20.12 5.73 1.02
N MET A 488 19.38 4.65 1.30
CA MET A 488 19.11 4.18 2.66
C MET A 488 20.40 3.82 3.40
N ILE A 489 21.33 3.09 2.76
CA ILE A 489 22.65 2.77 3.32
C ILE A 489 23.43 4.05 3.65
N LYS A 490 23.52 4.97 2.69
CA LYS A 490 24.24 6.24 2.88
C LYS A 490 23.68 7.04 4.05
N GLN A 491 22.36 7.07 4.21
CA GLN A 491 21.73 7.76 5.31
C GLN A 491 21.98 7.05 6.65
N ALA A 492 21.84 5.73 6.71
CA ALA A 492 22.13 4.96 7.93
C ALA A 492 23.57 5.21 8.43
N MET A 493 24.54 5.26 7.51
CA MET A 493 25.93 5.62 7.85
C MET A 493 26.09 7.05 8.36
N LYS A 494 25.28 7.99 7.86
CA LYS A 494 25.30 9.40 8.33
C LYS A 494 24.68 9.55 9.72
N ASP A 495 23.61 8.81 9.99
CA ASP A 495 22.90 8.85 11.28
C ASP A 495 23.79 8.34 12.44
N GLU A 496 24.80 7.51 12.15
CA GLU A 496 25.77 7.00 13.14
C GLU A 496 26.97 7.89 13.45
N LEU A 497 27.27 8.89 12.60
CA LEU A 497 28.39 9.80 12.86
C LEU A 497 28.06 10.65 14.09
N PRO A 498 28.91 10.68 15.14
CA PRO A 498 28.66 11.52 16.29
C PRO A 498 28.50 12.96 15.82
N THR A 499 27.36 13.57 16.12
CA THR A 499 27.16 15.00 15.91
C THR A 499 28.28 15.72 16.65
N SER A 500 29.24 16.28 15.92
CA SER A 500 30.30 17.08 16.49
C SER A 500 29.66 18.10 17.43
N SER A 501 30.03 18.03 18.71
CA SER A 501 29.67 19.00 19.74
C SER A 501 29.84 20.41 19.18
N PRO A 502 28.93 21.37 19.46
CA PRO A 502 29.21 22.75 19.11
C PRO A 502 30.50 23.14 19.84
N SER A 503 31.52 23.50 19.07
CA SER A 503 32.77 24.02 19.62
C SER A 503 32.42 25.21 20.49
N THR A 504 32.70 25.08 21.78
CA THR A 504 32.69 26.20 22.71
C THR A 504 33.75 27.19 22.22
N SER A 505 33.31 28.31 21.67
CA SER A 505 34.16 29.45 21.37
C SER A 505 34.62 30.07 22.69
N SER A 506 35.73 29.59 23.24
CA SER A 506 36.50 30.34 24.21
C SER A 506 37.33 31.36 23.45
N GLY A 507 36.97 32.64 23.58
CA GLY A 507 37.82 33.74 23.14
C GLY A 507 39.10 33.76 23.96
N SER A 508 40.25 33.84 23.28
CA SER A 508 41.45 34.44 23.86
C SER A 508 42.18 35.24 22.79
N SER A 509 42.25 36.53 23.05
CA SER A 509 43.13 37.51 22.41
C SER A 509 44.60 37.07 22.45
N GLY A 510 45.32 37.16 21.33
CA GLY A 510 46.76 36.96 21.27
C GLY A 510 47.33 37.35 19.90
N SER A 511 48.28 38.27 19.91
CA SER A 511 48.91 38.99 18.80
C SER A 511 49.81 38.16 17.86
N HIS A 512 49.93 38.64 16.62
CA HIS A 512 50.88 38.27 15.55
C HIS A 512 52.35 38.10 16.00
N PRO A 513 53.17 37.26 15.31
CA PRO A 513 53.89 37.69 14.09
C PRO A 513 54.02 36.65 12.95
N THR A 514 54.11 37.13 11.71
CA THR A 514 54.63 36.45 10.49
C THR A 514 56.18 36.58 10.42
N PRO A 515 56.99 35.99 9.48
CA PRO A 515 56.78 35.12 8.28
C PRO A 515 57.77 33.87 8.31
N PRO A 516 58.15 33.11 7.24
CA PRO A 516 58.07 33.33 5.79
C PRO A 516 57.65 32.18 4.86
N SER A 517 57.50 32.58 3.60
CA SER A 517 56.96 31.86 2.44
C SER A 517 57.96 30.91 1.77
N THR A 518 57.48 29.80 1.23
CA THR A 518 58.14 29.07 0.13
C THR A 518 57.11 28.67 -0.93
N ALA A 519 57.46 28.90 -2.19
CA ALA A 519 56.61 28.84 -3.36
C ALA A 519 56.69 27.48 -4.11
N SER A 520 55.53 27.06 -4.65
CA SER A 520 55.21 26.45 -5.96
C SER A 520 55.92 25.15 -6.45
N PRO A 521 55.22 24.23 -7.16
CA PRO A 521 54.83 24.47 -8.56
C PRO A 521 53.43 24.00 -9.01
N PRO A 522 52.91 24.53 -10.15
CA PRO A 522 51.61 24.20 -10.73
C PRO A 522 51.65 22.95 -11.65
N LEU A 523 50.49 22.29 -11.76
CA LEU A 523 50.23 21.16 -12.65
C LEU A 523 50.07 21.60 -14.12
N PRO A 524 50.52 20.80 -15.11
CA PRO A 524 50.43 21.12 -16.53
C PRO A 524 49.04 20.80 -17.14
N PRO A 525 48.66 21.49 -18.25
CA PRO A 525 47.38 21.28 -18.93
C PRO A 525 47.40 20.04 -19.83
N ARG A 526 46.26 19.34 -19.91
CA ARG A 526 46.05 18.19 -20.81
C ARG A 526 45.75 18.65 -22.24
N SER A 527 46.46 18.07 -23.19
CA SER A 527 46.31 18.19 -24.63
C SER A 527 45.31 17.18 -25.21
N SER A 528 44.55 17.62 -26.21
CA SER A 528 43.71 16.80 -27.09
C SER A 528 44.54 16.00 -28.10
N PRO A 529 44.02 14.88 -28.63
CA PRO A 529 44.42 14.38 -29.95
C PRO A 529 43.24 14.25 -30.93
N ALA A 530 43.56 14.50 -32.20
CA ALA A 530 42.72 14.41 -33.40
C ALA A 530 42.83 12.99 -34.07
N PRO A 531 42.08 12.69 -35.15
CA PRO A 531 41.50 11.35 -35.45
C PRO A 531 42.22 10.46 -36.51
N ILE A 532 41.59 9.30 -36.84
CA ILE A 532 41.66 8.41 -38.06
C ILE A 532 42.39 7.05 -37.85
N PRO A 533 42.10 5.90 -38.55
CA PRO A 533 41.20 5.60 -39.69
C PRO A 533 40.21 4.42 -39.56
N ALA A 534 39.32 4.35 -40.56
CA ALA A 534 38.36 3.29 -40.88
C ALA A 534 39.00 2.01 -41.46
N ALA A 535 38.30 0.88 -41.30
CA ALA A 535 38.52 -0.37 -42.02
C ALA A 535 37.17 -1.00 -42.45
N ALA A 536 37.10 -1.43 -43.71
CA ALA A 536 36.00 -2.19 -44.32
C ALA A 536 36.01 -3.68 -43.87
N PRO A 537 34.97 -4.50 -44.13
CA PRO A 537 34.86 -5.14 -45.46
C PRO A 537 33.44 -5.54 -45.99
N MET A 538 33.39 -5.66 -47.32
CA MET A 538 32.74 -6.69 -48.17
C MET A 538 31.20 -6.78 -48.35
N THR A 539 30.82 -6.66 -49.63
CA THR A 539 29.59 -7.08 -50.31
C THR A 539 29.54 -8.61 -50.51
N PRO A 540 28.35 -9.20 -50.79
CA PRO A 540 27.96 -9.43 -52.19
C PRO A 540 26.47 -9.17 -52.51
N GLN A 541 26.22 -8.75 -53.75
CA GLN A 541 24.95 -8.82 -54.49
C GLN A 541 25.09 -9.93 -55.57
N PRO A 542 24.10 -10.25 -56.45
CA PRO A 542 22.67 -9.88 -56.54
C PRO A 542 21.76 -11.09 -56.90
N SER A 543 20.44 -10.89 -57.02
CA SER A 543 19.69 -11.11 -58.29
C SER A 543 18.17 -10.95 -58.14
N SER A 544 17.63 -9.93 -58.81
CA SER A 544 16.25 -9.88 -59.31
C SER A 544 16.13 -10.81 -60.55
N PRO A 545 14.93 -11.10 -61.09
CA PRO A 545 14.23 -10.09 -61.91
C PRO A 545 12.70 -10.07 -61.77
N ALA A 546 12.18 -9.04 -62.42
CA ALA A 546 10.82 -8.54 -62.36
C ALA A 546 9.84 -9.22 -63.34
N SER A 547 8.56 -9.02 -63.02
CA SER A 547 7.44 -8.68 -63.91
C SER A 547 7.26 -9.42 -65.24
N SER A 548 6.11 -10.06 -65.39
CA SER A 548 5.35 -10.03 -66.64
C SER A 548 3.84 -10.13 -66.38
N SER A 549 3.11 -9.58 -67.33
CA SER A 549 1.75 -9.09 -67.31
C SER A 549 0.70 -10.09 -67.79
N SER A 550 -0.57 -9.68 -67.61
CA SER A 550 -1.75 -9.97 -68.44
C SER A 550 -2.53 -11.26 -68.17
N SER A 551 -3.81 -11.11 -67.78
CA SER A 551 -4.98 -11.32 -68.66
C SER A 551 -6.26 -11.56 -67.83
N SER A 552 -7.31 -10.82 -68.18
CA SER A 552 -8.70 -11.02 -67.74
C SER A 552 -9.27 -12.35 -68.32
N PRO A 553 -10.41 -12.90 -67.84
CA PRO A 553 -11.72 -12.33 -68.17
C PRO A 553 -12.82 -12.39 -67.08
N THR A 554 -13.80 -11.53 -67.35
CA THR A 554 -15.17 -11.31 -66.83
C THR A 554 -16.04 -12.52 -66.47
N ARG A 555 -16.96 -12.37 -65.49
CA ARG A 555 -18.44 -12.25 -65.70
C ARG A 555 -19.27 -12.21 -64.39
N ASP A 556 -20.31 -11.34 -64.43
CA ASP A 556 -21.68 -11.42 -63.84
C ASP A 556 -21.86 -11.56 -62.31
N ALA A 557 -22.82 -10.92 -61.59
CA ALA A 557 -24.09 -10.27 -61.94
C ALA A 557 -24.70 -9.45 -60.76
N THR A 558 -25.59 -8.50 -61.11
CA THR A 558 -26.83 -7.99 -60.42
C THR A 558 -26.74 -7.34 -59.02
N LYS A 559 -26.99 -6.02 -58.84
CA LYS A 559 -28.25 -5.21 -58.80
C LYS A 559 -29.29 -5.57 -57.70
N SER A 560 -29.41 -4.74 -56.64
CA SER A 560 -30.59 -3.87 -56.29
C SER A 560 -30.64 -3.46 -54.79
N PRO A 561 -31.25 -2.31 -54.42
CA PRO A 561 -31.15 -1.66 -53.09
C PRO A 561 -32.37 -1.89 -52.16
N PRO A 562 -32.29 -1.53 -50.85
CA PRO A 562 -33.42 -1.63 -49.92
C PRO A 562 -34.32 -0.36 -49.83
N PRO A 563 -35.60 -0.49 -49.41
CA PRO A 563 -36.62 0.56 -49.39
C PRO A 563 -36.73 1.34 -48.04
N PRO A 564 -37.53 2.44 -47.97
CA PRO A 564 -37.51 3.41 -46.86
C PRO A 564 -38.55 3.15 -45.75
N ALA A 565 -38.31 3.74 -44.58
CA ALA A 565 -39.15 3.67 -43.38
C ALA A 565 -40.22 4.79 -43.31
N PRO A 566 -41.36 4.57 -42.60
CA PRO A 566 -42.48 5.51 -42.56
C PRO A 566 -42.43 6.55 -41.43
N GLN A 567 -43.12 7.68 -41.65
CA GLN A 567 -43.28 8.83 -40.75
C GLN A 567 -44.55 8.76 -39.88
N ARG A 568 -44.54 9.61 -38.82
CA ARG A 568 -45.63 10.28 -38.03
C ARG A 568 -45.61 9.85 -36.55
N SER A 569 -45.82 10.70 -35.54
CA SER A 569 -46.15 12.13 -35.41
C SER A 569 -46.16 12.52 -33.91
N ASN A 570 -45.85 13.79 -33.58
CA ASN A 570 -46.42 14.66 -32.51
C ASN A 570 -45.38 15.50 -31.72
N THR A 571 -45.27 16.78 -32.11
CA THR A 571 -45.38 18.05 -31.32
C THR A 571 -45.44 17.97 -29.78
N PHE A 572 -44.85 18.83 -28.92
CA PHE A 572 -44.43 20.25 -28.86
C PHE A 572 -43.59 20.49 -27.54
N PRO A 573 -43.10 21.71 -27.15
CA PRO A 573 -41.86 22.39 -27.51
C PRO A 573 -40.79 22.53 -26.38
N LEU A 574 -39.52 22.71 -26.74
CA LEU A 574 -38.47 23.26 -25.87
C LEU A 574 -38.02 24.61 -26.44
N GLN A 575 -38.10 25.64 -25.60
CA GLN A 575 -37.74 27.02 -25.87
C GLN A 575 -36.24 27.18 -25.61
N GLN A 576 -35.44 27.45 -26.64
CA GLN A 576 -34.05 27.91 -26.49
C GLN A 576 -33.84 29.18 -27.30
N SER A 577 -33.56 30.25 -26.58
CA SER A 577 -33.08 31.54 -27.08
C SER A 577 -31.58 31.45 -27.38
N ALA A 578 -31.20 31.75 -28.63
CA ALA A 578 -29.83 31.93 -29.07
C ALA A 578 -29.24 33.27 -28.59
N PRO A 579 -27.91 33.38 -28.36
CA PRO A 579 -27.23 34.66 -28.35
C PRO A 579 -26.53 34.95 -29.69
N ARG A 580 -26.59 36.24 -30.05
CA ARG A 580 -26.02 36.88 -31.24
C ARG A 580 -24.49 36.86 -31.21
N GLN A 581 -23.90 36.62 -32.39
CA GLN A 581 -22.50 36.90 -32.69
C GLN A 581 -22.29 38.41 -32.91
N THR A 582 -21.28 38.97 -32.27
CA THR A 582 -20.66 40.24 -32.65
C THR A 582 -19.14 40.09 -32.63
N THR A 583 -18.54 40.24 -33.80
CA THR A 583 -17.12 40.39 -34.09
C THR A 583 -16.54 41.68 -33.48
N LEU A 584 -15.31 41.65 -32.95
CA LEU A 584 -14.36 42.78 -32.99
C LEU A 584 -12.90 42.35 -32.66
N SER A 585 -12.04 42.57 -33.66
CA SER A 585 -10.61 42.95 -33.68
C SER A 585 -9.63 42.59 -32.55
N ARG A 586 -8.53 41.95 -32.98
CA ARG A 586 -7.20 41.82 -32.34
C ARG A 586 -6.55 43.18 -32.05
N GLN A 587 -5.89 43.32 -30.88
CA GLN A 587 -4.61 44.04 -30.73
C GLN A 587 -3.92 43.76 -29.37
N ASN A 588 -2.60 43.54 -29.48
CA ASN A 588 -1.49 43.81 -28.55
C ASN A 588 -1.40 43.14 -27.17
N THR A 589 -0.50 42.15 -27.11
CA THR A 589 0.20 41.63 -25.91
C THR A 589 1.39 42.52 -25.53
N VAL A 590 1.47 42.90 -24.24
CA VAL A 590 2.68 43.44 -23.57
C VAL A 590 2.95 42.59 -22.32
N PRO A 591 4.18 42.13 -22.05
CA PRO A 591 4.49 41.29 -20.89
C PRO A 591 4.77 42.13 -19.63
N LEU A 592 4.13 41.79 -18.51
CA LEU A 592 4.42 42.37 -17.19
C LEU A 592 5.37 41.47 -16.40
N GLN A 593 6.50 42.04 -15.99
CA GLN A 593 7.49 41.48 -15.07
C GLN A 593 6.94 41.38 -13.64
N PRO A 594 7.38 40.41 -12.83
CA PRO A 594 7.01 40.33 -11.42
C PRO A 594 7.80 41.33 -10.57
N GLN A 595 7.10 42.18 -9.82
CA GLN A 595 7.71 43.05 -8.81
C GLN A 595 7.90 42.31 -7.48
N ASN A 596 9.12 42.42 -6.95
CA ASN A 596 9.51 42.04 -5.60
C ASN A 596 8.78 42.88 -4.54
N SER A 597 8.13 42.24 -3.57
CA SER A 597 7.72 42.91 -2.32
C SER A 597 8.12 42.07 -1.08
N THR A 598 9.19 42.56 -0.46
CA THR A 598 9.53 42.54 0.98
C THR A 598 8.71 41.63 1.91
N THR A 599 9.30 40.47 2.25
CA THR A 599 8.94 39.63 3.40
C THR A 599 9.22 40.34 4.73
N SER A 600 8.19 40.42 5.57
CA SER A 600 8.27 40.95 6.94
C SER A 600 8.94 39.96 7.91
N THR A 601 9.80 40.52 8.76
CA THR A 601 10.81 39.87 9.60
C THR A 601 10.25 39.29 10.92
N THR A 602 9.01 38.81 10.96
CA THR A 602 8.36 38.41 12.23
C THR A 602 8.30 36.89 12.46
N SER A 603 8.79 36.06 11.53
CA SER A 603 8.71 34.59 11.65
C SER A 603 9.87 33.91 12.42
N GLN A 604 10.91 34.64 12.83
CA GLN A 604 12.12 34.00 13.39
C GLN A 604 12.13 33.84 14.91
N ARG A 605 11.16 34.39 15.65
CA ARG A 605 11.21 34.40 17.14
C ARG A 605 10.51 33.24 17.87
N ASN A 606 9.79 32.36 17.16
CA ASN A 606 9.05 31.23 17.77
C ASN A 606 9.63 29.84 17.46
N GLN A 607 10.85 29.72 16.94
CA GLN A 607 11.47 28.42 16.67
C GLN A 607 12.20 27.79 17.87
N SER A 608 12.39 28.52 18.97
CA SER A 608 13.00 27.98 20.18
C SER A 608 11.94 27.38 21.12
N GLN A 609 11.84 26.05 21.15
CA GLN A 609 11.13 25.17 22.11
C GLN A 609 10.05 24.22 21.53
N ARG A 610 9.95 24.05 20.21
CA ARG A 610 9.25 22.87 19.67
C ARG A 610 10.15 21.65 19.91
N LYS A 611 9.83 20.81 20.93
CA LYS A 611 10.48 19.50 21.13
C LYS A 611 10.70 18.86 19.76
N LYS A 612 11.95 18.50 19.41
CA LYS A 612 12.24 17.82 18.14
C LYS A 612 11.32 16.60 18.06
N ARG A 613 10.35 16.63 17.16
CA ARG A 613 9.46 15.49 16.93
C ARG A 613 10.33 14.31 16.48
N PRO A 614 10.06 13.07 16.94
CA PRO A 614 10.67 11.89 16.35
C PRO A 614 10.47 11.95 14.84
N MET A 615 11.46 11.54 14.05
CA MET A 615 11.24 11.39 12.61
C MET A 615 10.11 10.37 12.39
N HIS A 616 9.19 10.61 11.46
CA HIS A 616 8.04 9.73 11.20
C HIS A 616 8.42 8.30 10.78
N ASN A 617 9.71 8.03 10.59
CA ASN A 617 10.26 6.70 10.36
C ASN A 617 10.70 5.94 11.62
N THR A 618 10.62 6.58 12.79
CA THR A 618 11.00 5.96 14.07
C THR A 618 9.76 5.37 14.74
N LEU A 619 9.83 4.07 15.05
CA LEU A 619 8.72 3.35 15.67
C LEU A 619 8.41 3.89 17.07
N GLN A 620 7.13 4.03 17.36
CA GLN A 620 6.58 4.52 18.62
C GLN A 620 5.49 3.58 19.13
N PRO A 621 5.25 3.50 20.45
CA PRO A 621 4.14 2.73 21.00
C PRO A 621 2.82 3.08 20.32
N ASN A 622 1.99 2.06 20.13
CA ASN A 622 0.68 2.13 19.47
C ASN A 622 0.72 2.46 17.97
N MET A 623 1.89 2.47 17.31
CA MET A 623 1.92 2.29 15.86
C MET A 623 1.56 0.86 15.50
N VAL A 624 0.82 0.68 14.40
CA VAL A 624 0.61 -0.63 13.78
C VAL A 624 1.23 -0.59 12.39
N VAL A 625 2.06 -1.59 12.09
CA VAL A 625 2.79 -1.73 10.82
C VAL A 625 2.68 -3.14 10.27
N THR A 626 2.79 -3.32 8.96
CA THR A 626 3.04 -4.64 8.36
C THR A 626 4.52 -4.99 8.45
N VAL A 627 4.82 -6.30 8.43
CA VAL A 627 6.16 -6.85 8.18
C VAL A 627 6.04 -7.94 7.13
N GLU A 628 6.33 -7.57 5.88
CA GLU A 628 5.99 -8.30 4.65
C GLU A 628 7.19 -8.54 3.72
N PRO A 629 8.36 -9.01 4.20
CA PRO A 629 9.45 -9.33 3.28
C PRO A 629 8.99 -10.36 2.23
N GLY A 630 9.59 -10.27 1.04
CA GLY A 630 9.36 -11.22 -0.03
C GLY A 630 10.56 -11.36 -0.96
N VAL A 631 10.60 -12.50 -1.66
CA VAL A 631 11.58 -12.81 -2.68
C VAL A 631 10.85 -13.24 -3.94
N TYR A 632 11.10 -12.56 -5.05
CA TYR A 632 10.36 -12.71 -6.30
C TYR A 632 11.30 -12.90 -7.49
N PHE A 633 10.86 -13.76 -8.39
CA PHE A 633 11.49 -14.14 -9.65
C PHE A 633 10.61 -13.65 -10.79
N CYS A 634 10.45 -12.33 -10.89
CA CYS A 634 9.68 -11.70 -11.97
C CYS A 634 10.55 -11.60 -13.23
N ARG A 635 10.43 -12.56 -14.15
CA ARG A 635 11.28 -12.68 -15.35
C ARG A 635 11.33 -11.39 -16.18
N PRO A 636 10.21 -10.76 -16.60
CA PRO A 636 10.27 -9.54 -17.40
C PRO A 636 10.99 -8.39 -16.70
N TYR A 637 10.81 -8.26 -15.38
CA TYR A 637 11.45 -7.23 -14.58
C TYR A 637 12.96 -7.46 -14.45
N ILE A 638 13.38 -8.67 -14.09
CA ILE A 638 14.81 -8.98 -13.88
C ILE A 638 15.58 -8.92 -15.20
N GLU A 639 15.03 -9.49 -16.29
CA GLU A 639 15.65 -9.45 -17.60
C GLU A 639 15.78 -8.02 -18.14
N ALA A 640 14.75 -7.19 -18.00
CA ALA A 640 14.77 -5.82 -18.52
C ALA A 640 15.69 -4.88 -17.73
N TYR A 641 15.71 -4.97 -16.39
CA TYR A 641 16.33 -3.94 -15.55
C TYR A 641 17.66 -4.35 -14.90
N PHE A 642 17.92 -5.65 -14.72
CA PHE A 642 19.10 -6.14 -14.00
C PHE A 642 20.07 -6.91 -14.90
N LEU A 643 19.59 -7.84 -15.71
CA LEU A 643 20.47 -8.66 -16.55
C LEU A 643 21.08 -7.89 -17.74
N ARG A 644 20.48 -6.77 -18.15
CA ARG A 644 21.03 -5.88 -19.19
C ARG A 644 22.09 -4.91 -18.69
N ARG A 645 22.31 -4.82 -17.37
CA ARG A 645 23.25 -3.87 -16.76
C ARG A 645 24.40 -4.64 -16.14
N GLU A 646 25.59 -4.52 -16.70
CA GLU A 646 26.79 -5.23 -16.23
C GLU A 646 27.03 -5.07 -14.72
N GLU A 647 26.73 -3.88 -14.18
CA GLU A 647 26.80 -3.56 -12.76
C GLU A 647 26.05 -4.57 -11.87
N HIS A 648 24.91 -5.09 -12.33
CA HIS A 648 24.07 -6.05 -11.60
C HIS A 648 24.21 -7.47 -12.17
N ALA A 649 24.27 -7.62 -13.49
CA ALA A 649 24.32 -8.91 -14.18
C ALA A 649 25.49 -9.79 -13.73
N ARG A 650 26.66 -9.20 -13.42
CA ARG A 650 27.82 -9.92 -12.86
C ARG A 650 27.52 -10.65 -11.54
N TYR A 651 26.52 -10.18 -10.80
CA TYR A 651 26.15 -10.73 -9.50
C TYR A 651 24.97 -11.71 -9.57
N ILE A 652 24.37 -11.93 -10.73
CA ILE A 652 23.17 -12.76 -10.90
C ILE A 652 23.51 -13.96 -11.78
N ASP A 653 23.17 -15.18 -11.33
CA ASP A 653 23.35 -16.39 -12.12
C ASP A 653 22.09 -16.68 -12.95
N ALA A 654 22.08 -16.22 -14.21
CA ALA A 654 20.95 -16.40 -15.11
C ALA A 654 20.60 -17.88 -15.37
N ALA A 655 21.58 -18.79 -15.34
CA ALA A 655 21.30 -20.21 -15.55
C ALA A 655 20.57 -20.83 -14.35
N VAL A 656 20.90 -20.38 -13.13
CA VAL A 656 20.20 -20.81 -11.92
C VAL A 656 18.76 -20.30 -11.87
N LEU A 657 18.49 -19.10 -12.40
CA LEU A 657 17.14 -18.50 -12.39
C LEU A 657 16.09 -19.33 -13.13
N GLU A 658 16.47 -20.10 -14.16
CA GLU A 658 15.53 -20.96 -14.90
C GLU A 658 14.83 -21.98 -13.98
N ARG A 659 15.43 -22.34 -12.85
CA ARG A 659 14.80 -23.22 -11.84
C ARG A 659 13.75 -22.52 -10.99
N TYR A 660 13.82 -21.19 -10.88
CA TYR A 660 13.00 -20.39 -9.97
C TYR A 660 11.87 -19.61 -10.65
N TRP A 661 11.88 -19.47 -11.98
CA TRP A 661 10.80 -18.77 -12.71
C TRP A 661 9.41 -19.35 -12.44
N GLY A 662 9.30 -20.67 -12.32
CA GLY A 662 8.03 -21.33 -11.99
C GLY A 662 7.53 -20.99 -10.58
N VAL A 663 8.44 -20.83 -9.62
CA VAL A 663 8.09 -20.45 -8.24
C VAL A 663 7.39 -19.09 -8.22
N GLY A 664 7.87 -18.16 -9.06
CA GLY A 664 7.37 -16.80 -9.14
C GLY A 664 7.73 -15.96 -7.93
N GLY A 665 7.28 -16.31 -6.73
CA GLY A 665 7.69 -15.60 -5.53
C GLY A 665 7.09 -16.13 -4.24
N VAL A 666 7.58 -15.59 -3.13
CA VAL A 666 7.10 -15.84 -1.78
C VAL A 666 7.00 -14.51 -1.05
N ARG A 667 5.88 -14.29 -0.37
CA ARG A 667 5.66 -13.24 0.63
C ARG A 667 5.09 -13.83 1.91
N VAL A 668 5.58 -13.37 3.05
CA VAL A 668 4.99 -13.68 4.36
C VAL A 668 4.85 -12.38 5.12
N GLU A 669 3.62 -12.09 5.53
CA GLU A 669 3.26 -10.79 6.09
C GLU A 669 2.37 -10.89 7.31
N ASP A 670 2.68 -10.08 8.31
CA ASP A 670 1.89 -9.93 9.53
C ASP A 670 1.68 -8.45 9.87
N CYS A 671 0.54 -8.14 10.47
CA CYS A 671 0.30 -6.88 11.18
C CYS A 671 0.91 -6.94 12.59
N VAL A 672 1.75 -5.96 12.92
CA VAL A 672 2.50 -5.88 14.18
C VAL A 672 2.19 -4.56 14.89
N LEU A 673 1.74 -4.67 16.13
CA LEU A 673 1.55 -3.54 17.05
C LEU A 673 2.86 -3.28 17.80
N VAL A 674 3.38 -2.05 17.72
CA VAL A 674 4.49 -1.61 18.57
C VAL A 674 3.96 -1.34 19.98
N THR A 675 4.55 -1.99 20.98
CA THR A 675 4.22 -1.81 22.40
C THR A 675 5.30 -1.00 23.11
N GLU A 676 5.11 -0.63 24.37
CA GLU A 676 6.09 0.15 25.14
C GLU A 676 7.49 -0.50 25.23
N ASN A 677 7.57 -1.83 25.18
CA ASN A 677 8.83 -2.57 25.40
C ASN A 677 9.18 -3.55 24.27
N GLY A 678 8.49 -3.48 23.13
CA GLY A 678 8.66 -4.47 22.05
C GLY A 678 7.50 -4.42 21.06
N CYS A 679 6.96 -5.59 20.70
CA CYS A 679 5.80 -5.68 19.82
C CYS A 679 4.85 -6.84 20.17
N GLU A 680 3.62 -6.73 19.68
CA GLU A 680 2.62 -7.79 19.62
C GLU A 680 2.34 -8.10 18.15
N ASN A 681 2.44 -9.36 17.75
CA ASN A 681 1.98 -9.79 16.44
C ASN A 681 0.46 -9.99 16.50
N LEU A 682 -0.29 -9.15 15.79
CA LEU A 682 -1.76 -9.20 15.74
C LEU A 682 -2.25 -10.32 14.84
N THR A 683 -1.43 -10.75 13.88
CA THR A 683 -1.76 -11.80 12.93
C THR A 683 -1.62 -13.17 13.59
N THR A 684 -2.70 -13.93 13.60
CA THR A 684 -2.72 -15.29 14.17
C THR A 684 -2.69 -16.38 13.10
N ALA A 685 -2.81 -16.01 11.82
CA ALA A 685 -2.72 -16.93 10.68
C ALA A 685 -1.42 -17.74 10.76
N PRO A 686 -1.46 -19.07 10.58
CA PRO A 686 -0.29 -19.90 10.74
C PRO A 686 0.73 -19.60 9.64
N LYS A 687 2.02 -19.70 9.96
CA LYS A 687 3.16 -19.60 9.03
C LYS A 687 4.24 -20.61 9.45
N GLY A 688 5.27 -20.78 8.63
CA GLY A 688 6.33 -21.73 8.91
C GLY A 688 5.80 -23.15 9.12
N ASN A 689 6.37 -23.84 10.12
CA ASN A 689 6.00 -25.22 10.43
C ASN A 689 4.54 -25.38 10.89
N ASP A 690 3.92 -24.37 11.50
CA ASP A 690 2.52 -24.45 11.93
C ASP A 690 1.57 -24.52 10.73
N LEU A 691 1.84 -23.70 9.71
CA LEU A 691 1.08 -23.73 8.45
C LEU A 691 1.23 -25.10 7.78
N LEU A 692 2.47 -25.58 7.68
CA LEU A 692 2.76 -26.85 7.03
C LEU A 692 2.10 -28.03 7.75
N ARG A 693 2.17 -28.07 9.09
CA ARG A 693 1.44 -29.08 9.88
C ARG A 693 -0.06 -29.01 9.63
N MET A 694 -0.64 -27.81 9.60
CA MET A 694 -2.08 -27.62 9.36
C MET A 694 -2.50 -28.14 7.97
N MET A 695 -1.63 -28.00 6.97
CA MET A 695 -1.87 -28.51 5.62
C MET A 695 -1.57 -30.01 5.46
N GLY A 696 -1.25 -30.72 6.55
CA GLY A 696 -0.94 -32.16 6.51
C GLY A 696 0.47 -32.48 6.00
N TYR A 697 1.39 -31.50 6.03
CA TYR A 697 2.81 -31.70 5.73
C TYR A 697 3.48 -32.40 6.92
N ALA A 698 3.60 -33.73 6.84
CA ALA A 698 4.35 -34.57 7.78
C ALA A 698 5.85 -34.56 7.48
#